data_AF-A0AAU9XX71-F1
#
_entry.id   AF-A0AAU9XX71-F1
#
_cell.length_a   1.000
_cell.length_b   1.000
_cell.length_c   1.000
_cell.angle_alpha   90.00
_cell.angle_beta   90.00
_cell.angle_gamma   90.00
#
_symmetry.space_group_name_H-M   'P 1'
#
loop_
_entity.id
_entity.type
_entity.pdbx_description
1 polymer ?
#
loop_
_entity_poly.entity_id
_entity_poly.type
_entity_poly.pdbx_seq_one_letter_code
_entity_poly.pdbx_strand_id
1 'polypeptide(L)'
;MGLFPSKSKTAAQGTQQTQQASAPQNTTPSVEPQNQIQANQEPRTVKQYSNGDDMTLPNQLSSPDANPKMLMKKHLTPEVYKALKDKKTAGGFTLHDLINSGLVNLDSSTGCYAGDEESYTLFAPLLNPVIEEYHSPYKLADGHTSDMNPDNVDAPDLDPEGSFIRSTRIRVARNLRGYPLTPNLSKEQRLEVEKKVVGVLTSLTGDLAGKYYPLSGMDEETRQQLVDDHFLFKKGDRFLEAAGVNKEWPEGRGIFHNDNKTFLVWVNEEDQLRIISMEMGGDIKSVLTRLCLAVNEIDKQLGFQHTKQHGYLSSCPTNLGTGMRASVHVKIPHASIHPDFKNICDQYHIQPRGIHGEHSESTGADAGVYDISNRRRLGLSEVQCVKDMYEGVKKLLEIEKDAIAEKEAMFPEALNKPEVKSLLKKYLTEDTFNELKDKKTARGCTLWNQINSGVENLDSSTGVYASEQEAYTLFGKMFDAIIEDYHAPYKLSDKHVTDMNPDKVEAPDLDPDHKFIRSTRIRVARNLQGHGLPPSIHNKERLEIESKIVKVLTSLTGDLAGKYYPLTGMTEETRRKLVEDHFLFKKGDRFLESAGINKMWPQGRGIFHNDNKTFLVWVNEEDHLRIISMEKGSDIKSVFERLCLAVNELDKQIGFQHDEYRGNLSSCPTNLGTGMRASVHVKIPHASEHPDFKKICDEFHIQARGIHGEHSVSTGEDAGVFDISNRRRLGLSEVQCVQDMYNGVKKLLEIEEEALAKS
;
A
#
# COMPACT_ATOMS: atom_id res chain seq x y z
N MET A 1 -61.73 -21.49 9.03
CA MET A 1 -62.36 -20.65 7.98
C MET A 1 -61.30 -20.46 6.92
N GLY A 2 -61.15 -21.30 5.89
CA GLY A 2 -62.11 -21.74 4.86
C GLY A 2 -61.92 -20.84 3.65
N LEU A 3 -61.67 -21.26 2.39
CA LEU A 3 -61.71 -22.55 1.71
C LEU A 3 -60.97 -22.40 0.34
N PHE A 4 -60.54 -23.52 -0.23
CA PHE A 4 -59.86 -23.76 -1.52
C PHE A 4 -60.76 -23.50 -2.79
N PRO A 5 -60.54 -24.07 -4.01
CA PRO A 5 -59.62 -23.71 -5.11
C PRO A 5 -60.27 -23.74 -6.54
N SER A 6 -59.48 -23.54 -7.62
CA SER A 6 -59.72 -24.01 -9.04
C SER A 6 -60.92 -23.39 -9.82
N LYS A 7 -61.01 -23.19 -11.15
CA LYS A 7 -60.53 -23.90 -12.37
C LYS A 7 -60.49 -22.95 -13.58
N SER A 8 -59.73 -23.40 -14.59
CA SER A 8 -59.62 -22.99 -15.99
C SER A 8 -60.92 -23.00 -16.82
N LYS A 9 -61.01 -22.14 -17.86
CA LYS A 9 -61.25 -22.50 -19.28
C LYS A 9 -61.13 -21.29 -20.25
N THR A 10 -60.20 -21.43 -21.21
CA THR A 10 -60.21 -21.14 -22.66
C THR A 10 -61.46 -20.46 -23.29
N ALA A 11 -61.43 -19.66 -24.36
CA ALA A 11 -60.42 -19.09 -25.25
C ALA A 11 -61.15 -18.10 -26.20
N ALA A 12 -60.50 -17.04 -26.67
CA ALA A 12 -60.88 -16.34 -27.90
C ALA A 12 -59.65 -15.66 -28.52
N GLN A 13 -59.55 -15.80 -29.85
CA GLN A 13 -58.40 -15.54 -30.71
C GLN A 13 -58.12 -14.05 -30.94
N GLY A 14 -56.85 -13.71 -31.11
CA GLY A 14 -56.39 -12.41 -31.59
C GLY A 14 -54.90 -12.43 -31.94
N THR A 15 -54.60 -12.86 -33.17
CA THR A 15 -53.40 -12.56 -34.00
C THR A 15 -52.17 -11.94 -33.32
N GLN A 16 -51.12 -12.73 -33.12
CA GLN A 16 -49.75 -12.25 -32.88
C GLN A 16 -49.09 -11.83 -34.20
N GLN A 17 -48.82 -10.52 -34.35
CA GLN A 17 -47.71 -10.06 -35.17
C GLN A 17 -46.45 -10.09 -34.31
N THR A 18 -45.45 -10.83 -34.78
CA THR A 18 -44.08 -10.83 -34.29
C THR A 18 -43.44 -9.45 -34.45
N GLN A 19 -43.26 -8.72 -33.35
CA GLN A 19 -42.24 -7.68 -33.25
C GLN A 19 -41.11 -8.22 -32.37
N GLN A 20 -39.93 -8.38 -32.99
CA GLN A 20 -38.67 -8.53 -32.29
C GLN A 20 -38.43 -7.29 -31.42
N ALA A 21 -38.68 -7.40 -30.12
CA ALA A 21 -38.16 -6.44 -29.15
C ALA A 21 -36.72 -6.85 -28.82
N SER A 22 -35.78 -6.13 -29.42
CA SER A 22 -34.36 -6.14 -29.07
C SER A 22 -34.17 -5.92 -27.56
N ALA A 23 -33.34 -6.77 -26.95
CA ALA A 23 -32.87 -6.61 -25.58
C ALA A 23 -32.31 -5.19 -25.35
N PRO A 24 -32.51 -4.57 -24.18
CA PRO A 24 -31.87 -3.31 -23.87
C PRO A 24 -30.35 -3.53 -23.81
N GLN A 25 -29.64 -2.91 -24.75
CA GLN A 25 -28.19 -2.74 -24.65
C GLN A 25 -27.92 -1.92 -23.38
N ASN A 26 -27.36 -2.57 -22.37
CA ASN A 26 -26.74 -1.89 -21.24
C ASN A 26 -25.46 -1.23 -21.74
N THR A 27 -25.59 -0.07 -22.38
CA THR A 27 -24.47 0.83 -22.64
C THR A 27 -24.12 1.53 -21.33
N THR A 28 -23.15 0.99 -20.61
CA THR A 28 -22.36 1.79 -19.66
C THR A 28 -21.88 3.05 -20.39
N PRO A 29 -22.15 4.26 -19.88
CA PRO A 29 -21.51 5.44 -20.43
C PRO A 29 -20.02 5.34 -20.12
N SER A 30 -19.21 5.24 -21.16
CA SER A 30 -17.78 5.47 -21.10
C SER A 30 -17.55 6.86 -20.52
N VAL A 31 -17.06 6.91 -19.28
CA VAL A 31 -16.48 8.14 -18.73
C VAL A 31 -15.13 8.32 -19.41
N GLU A 32 -15.14 9.01 -20.55
CA GLU A 32 -13.93 9.58 -21.12
C GLU A 32 -13.32 10.56 -20.10
N PRO A 33 -12.00 10.51 -19.85
CA PRO A 33 -11.34 11.49 -19.03
C PRO A 33 -11.42 12.84 -19.74
N GLN A 34 -12.22 13.78 -19.19
CA GLN A 34 -12.19 15.19 -19.58
C GLN A 34 -10.86 15.83 -19.12
N ASN A 35 -9.76 15.43 -19.74
CA ASN A 35 -8.51 16.18 -19.79
C ASN A 35 -8.48 16.95 -21.11
N GLN A 36 -9.33 17.96 -21.24
CA GLN A 36 -9.07 19.09 -22.14
C GLN A 36 -8.71 20.29 -21.28
N ILE A 37 -7.44 20.34 -20.90
CA ILE A 37 -6.80 21.57 -20.45
C ILE A 37 -6.83 22.51 -21.67
N GLN A 38 -7.50 23.65 -21.54
CA GLN A 38 -7.40 24.77 -22.47
C GLN A 38 -5.94 25.28 -22.50
N ALA A 39 -5.11 24.62 -23.31
CA ALA A 39 -3.85 25.16 -23.79
C ALA A 39 -4.17 26.14 -24.91
N ASN A 40 -4.40 27.40 -24.55
CA ASN A 40 -4.16 28.63 -25.32
C ASN A 40 -4.91 29.78 -24.66
N GLN A 41 -4.35 30.30 -23.56
CA GLN A 41 -4.44 31.73 -23.31
C GLN A 41 -3.04 32.29 -23.54
N GLU A 42 -2.93 33.17 -24.53
CA GLU A 42 -1.73 33.94 -24.82
C GLU A 42 -1.15 34.56 -23.54
N PRO A 43 0.18 34.74 -23.45
CA PRO A 43 0.80 35.40 -22.30
C PRO A 43 0.19 36.79 -22.14
N ARG A 44 -0.63 36.97 -21.10
CA ARG A 44 -1.09 38.30 -20.71
C ARG A 44 0.16 39.10 -20.34
N THR A 45 0.48 40.06 -21.20
CA THR A 45 1.52 41.07 -21.00
C THR A 45 1.51 41.55 -19.55
N VAL A 46 2.66 41.41 -18.88
CA VAL A 46 2.95 42.04 -17.59
C VAL A 46 2.72 43.54 -17.78
N LYS A 47 1.59 44.07 -17.30
CA LYS A 47 1.37 45.51 -17.28
C LYS A 47 2.34 46.11 -16.26
N GLN A 48 3.37 46.79 -16.73
CA GLN A 48 4.11 47.75 -15.93
C GLN A 48 3.16 48.90 -15.60
N TYR A 49 2.82 49.05 -14.32
CA TYR A 49 2.10 50.22 -13.82
C TYR A 49 3.14 51.20 -13.28
N SER A 50 3.16 52.40 -13.85
CA SER A 50 3.97 53.51 -13.34
C SER A 50 3.53 53.89 -11.93
N ASN A 51 4.49 54.10 -11.03
CA ASN A 51 4.27 54.71 -9.72
C ASN A 51 3.70 56.12 -9.91
N GLY A 52 2.38 56.25 -9.81
CA GLY A 52 1.73 57.54 -9.60
C GLY A 52 1.84 57.91 -8.13
N ASP A 53 2.26 59.15 -7.87
CA ASP A 53 2.22 59.77 -6.56
C ASP A 53 0.77 59.80 -6.02
N ASP A 54 0.37 58.80 -5.23
CA ASP A 54 -0.69 59.01 -4.23
C ASP A 54 -0.64 57.99 -3.08
N MET A 55 -1.12 58.41 -1.92
CA MET A 55 -1.01 57.78 -0.61
C MET A 55 -1.93 56.56 -0.40
N THR A 56 -2.09 55.69 -1.39
CA THR A 56 -3.04 54.57 -1.34
C THR A 56 -2.34 53.21 -1.32
N LEU A 57 -2.91 52.26 -0.56
CA LEU A 57 -2.51 50.85 -0.60
C LEU A 57 -2.57 50.32 -2.03
N PRO A 58 -1.85 49.23 -2.37
CA PRO A 58 -1.99 48.57 -3.66
C PRO A 58 -3.46 48.30 -3.99
N ASN A 59 -3.97 48.93 -5.06
CA ASN A 59 -5.40 48.91 -5.44
C ASN A 59 -5.97 47.50 -5.59
N GLN A 60 -5.11 46.52 -5.90
CA GLN A 60 -5.47 45.10 -6.03
C GLN A 60 -6.10 44.54 -4.75
N LEU A 61 -5.65 44.98 -3.56
CA LEU A 61 -6.15 44.48 -2.27
C LEU A 61 -7.58 44.94 -1.95
N SER A 62 -8.01 46.04 -2.57
CA SER A 62 -9.37 46.57 -2.47
C SER A 62 -10.37 45.83 -3.39
N SER A 63 -9.89 44.91 -4.23
CA SER A 63 -10.75 44.08 -5.07
C SER A 63 -11.70 43.22 -4.22
N PRO A 64 -12.97 43.05 -4.62
CA PRO A 64 -13.87 42.09 -3.99
C PRO A 64 -13.37 40.64 -4.11
N ASP A 65 -12.52 40.34 -5.11
CA ASP A 65 -11.93 39.01 -5.31
C ASP A 65 -10.78 38.71 -4.33
N ALA A 66 -10.30 39.71 -3.59
CA ALA A 66 -9.21 39.54 -2.64
C ALA A 66 -9.70 38.86 -1.36
N ASN A 67 -9.13 37.69 -1.07
CA ASN A 67 -9.44 36.85 0.08
C ASN A 67 -9.51 37.71 1.36
N PRO A 68 -10.69 37.83 1.99
CA PRO A 68 -10.86 38.68 3.17
C PRO A 68 -10.08 38.16 4.38
N LYS A 69 -9.61 36.90 4.35
CA LYS A 69 -8.80 36.27 5.39
C LYS A 69 -7.30 36.31 5.10
N MET A 70 -6.85 36.95 4.01
CA MET A 70 -5.43 37.06 3.71
C MET A 70 -4.72 37.87 4.81
N LEU A 71 -3.74 37.26 5.48
CA LEU A 71 -3.07 37.90 6.63
C LEU A 71 -2.28 39.14 6.23
N MET A 72 -1.56 39.11 5.11
CA MET A 72 -0.86 40.29 4.59
C MET A 72 -1.82 41.44 4.33
N LYS A 73 -2.97 41.19 3.68
CA LYS A 73 -4.01 42.21 3.44
C LYS A 73 -4.53 42.82 4.75
N LYS A 74 -4.74 41.98 5.77
CA LYS A 74 -5.25 42.43 7.08
C LYS A 74 -4.28 43.36 7.79
N HIS A 75 -2.97 43.11 7.68
CA HIS A 75 -1.93 43.80 8.46
C HIS A 75 -1.15 44.87 7.68
N LEU A 76 -1.26 44.89 6.34
CA LEU A 76 -0.70 45.95 5.52
C LEU A 76 -1.61 47.18 5.52
N THR A 77 -1.60 47.93 6.63
CA THR A 77 -2.34 49.20 6.72
C THR A 77 -1.65 50.30 5.89
N PRO A 78 -2.35 51.40 5.54
CA PRO A 78 -1.73 52.53 4.85
C PRO A 78 -0.50 53.08 5.60
N GLU A 79 -0.55 53.10 6.94
CA GLU A 79 0.55 53.54 7.80
C GLU A 79 1.75 52.59 7.71
N VAL A 80 1.51 51.28 7.78
CA VAL A 80 2.54 50.24 7.64
C VAL A 80 3.16 50.31 6.24
N TYR A 81 2.35 50.40 5.19
CA TYR A 81 2.84 50.51 3.81
C TYR A 81 3.71 51.77 3.64
N LYS A 82 3.25 52.94 4.10
CA LYS A 82 4.02 54.19 4.03
C LYS A 82 5.36 54.09 4.77
N ALA A 83 5.39 53.43 5.93
CA ALA A 83 6.61 53.28 6.72
C ALA A 83 7.65 52.35 6.07
N LEU A 84 7.22 51.42 5.20
CA LEU A 84 8.06 50.35 4.68
C LEU A 84 8.34 50.43 3.16
N LYS A 85 7.52 51.14 2.38
CA LYS A 85 7.55 51.09 0.90
C LYS A 85 8.89 51.46 0.27
N ASP A 86 9.64 52.37 0.89
CA ASP A 86 10.93 52.87 0.38
C ASP A 86 12.12 52.16 1.04
N LYS A 87 11.87 51.17 1.91
CA LYS A 87 12.92 50.39 2.58
C LYS A 87 13.40 49.25 1.68
N LYS A 88 14.69 48.94 1.80
CA LYS A 88 15.37 47.89 1.07
C LYS A 88 16.36 47.20 2.02
N THR A 89 16.42 45.88 1.98
CA THR A 89 17.45 45.11 2.70
C THR A 89 18.82 45.36 2.07
N ALA A 90 19.89 44.99 2.77
CA ALA A 90 21.25 45.03 2.23
C ALA A 90 21.39 44.19 0.94
N GLY A 91 20.65 43.07 0.87
CA GLY A 91 20.55 42.20 -0.31
C GLY A 91 19.65 42.75 -1.42
N GLY A 92 19.06 43.92 -1.24
CA GLY A 92 18.25 44.57 -2.25
C GLY A 92 16.77 44.17 -2.28
N PHE A 93 16.28 43.43 -1.30
CA PHE A 93 14.88 43.00 -1.24
C PHE A 93 13.99 44.13 -0.71
N THR A 94 12.83 44.35 -1.34
CA THR A 94 11.92 45.46 -1.01
C THR A 94 10.62 44.97 -0.38
N LEU A 95 9.81 45.90 0.15
CA LEU A 95 8.45 45.60 0.58
C LEU A 95 7.61 45.05 -0.59
N HIS A 96 7.77 45.59 -1.80
CA HIS A 96 7.01 45.13 -2.96
C HIS A 96 7.31 43.66 -3.26
N ASP A 97 8.59 43.27 -3.24
CA ASP A 97 8.99 41.87 -3.44
C ASP A 97 8.37 40.95 -2.38
N LEU A 98 8.36 41.40 -1.12
CA LEU A 98 7.78 40.66 0.00
C LEU A 98 6.28 40.35 -0.21
N ILE A 99 5.49 41.33 -0.70
CA ILE A 99 4.03 41.21 -0.82
C ILE A 99 3.56 40.79 -2.22
N ASN A 100 4.46 40.72 -3.20
CA ASN A 100 4.09 40.54 -4.62
C ASN A 100 3.23 39.31 -4.86
N SER A 101 3.54 38.19 -4.21
CA SER A 101 2.71 36.98 -4.34
C SER A 101 1.27 37.22 -3.92
N GLY A 102 1.01 37.93 -2.82
CA GLY A 102 -0.35 38.24 -2.38
C GLY A 102 -1.06 39.27 -3.26
N LEU A 103 -0.32 40.17 -3.92
CA LEU A 103 -0.87 41.14 -4.87
C LEU A 103 -1.26 40.49 -6.21
N VAL A 104 -0.47 39.52 -6.67
CA VAL A 104 -0.74 38.76 -7.89
C VAL A 104 -1.80 37.69 -7.65
N ASN A 105 -1.72 37.00 -6.51
CA ASN A 105 -2.56 35.88 -6.15
C ASN A 105 -3.52 36.28 -5.01
N LEU A 106 -4.58 36.98 -5.38
CA LEU A 106 -5.54 37.59 -4.45
C LEU A 106 -6.27 36.59 -3.54
N ASP A 107 -6.25 35.30 -3.86
CA ASP A 107 -6.82 34.22 -3.05
C ASP A 107 -5.86 33.66 -1.98
N SER A 108 -4.61 34.17 -1.90
CA SER A 108 -3.61 33.73 -0.91
C SER A 108 -4.14 33.77 0.53
N SER A 109 -3.69 32.81 1.36
CA SER A 109 -3.99 32.81 2.80
C SER A 109 -3.05 33.71 3.61
N THR A 110 -1.74 33.67 3.32
CA THR A 110 -0.74 34.56 3.95
C THR A 110 -0.43 35.77 3.09
N GLY A 111 0.04 35.55 1.86
CA GLY A 111 0.28 36.60 0.86
C GLY A 111 1.64 37.29 0.93
N CYS A 112 2.61 36.77 1.69
CA CYS A 112 3.96 37.35 1.77
C CYS A 112 5.06 36.28 1.86
N TYR A 113 6.25 36.60 1.34
CA TYR A 113 7.46 35.77 1.35
C TYR A 113 8.70 36.61 1.67
N ALA A 114 9.54 36.14 2.59
CA ALA A 114 10.79 36.81 2.97
C ALA A 114 11.92 36.47 2.00
N GLY A 115 12.69 37.49 1.59
CA GLY A 115 13.81 37.32 0.67
C GLY A 115 15.14 37.03 1.34
N ASP A 116 15.29 37.41 2.60
CA ASP A 116 16.52 37.26 3.39
C ASP A 116 16.20 37.35 4.89
N GLU A 117 17.19 37.05 5.74
CA GLU A 117 17.06 37.16 7.19
C GLU A 117 16.69 38.58 7.65
N GLU A 118 17.27 39.61 7.00
CA GLU A 118 16.99 41.01 7.32
C GLU A 118 15.52 41.38 7.10
N SER A 119 14.85 40.75 6.13
CA SER A 119 13.41 40.96 5.86
C SER A 119 12.56 40.83 7.12
N TYR A 120 12.85 39.86 7.99
CA TYR A 120 12.12 39.63 9.25
C TYR A 120 12.30 40.74 10.28
N THR A 121 13.36 41.55 10.16
CA THR A 121 13.60 42.69 11.05
C THR A 121 13.17 44.00 10.40
N LEU A 122 13.53 44.22 9.13
CA LEU A 122 13.25 45.46 8.40
C LEU A 122 11.76 45.65 8.14
N PHE A 123 11.05 44.57 7.81
CA PHE A 123 9.61 44.57 7.53
C PHE A 123 8.79 44.03 8.71
N ALA A 124 9.38 43.98 9.92
CA ALA A 124 8.72 43.53 11.15
C ALA A 124 7.33 44.17 11.42
N PRO A 125 7.08 45.47 11.13
CA PRO A 125 5.75 46.06 11.33
C PRO A 125 4.63 45.37 10.55
N LEU A 126 4.95 44.68 9.44
CA LEU A 126 4.02 43.83 8.70
C LEU A 126 4.16 42.35 9.08
N LEU A 127 5.39 41.83 9.10
CA LEU A 127 5.61 40.39 9.26
C LEU A 127 5.26 39.90 10.66
N ASN A 128 5.55 40.66 11.72
CA ASN A 128 5.27 40.23 13.09
C ASN A 128 3.78 39.94 13.33
N PRO A 129 2.84 40.84 13.01
CA PRO A 129 1.42 40.54 13.20
C PRO A 129 0.91 39.42 12.29
N VAL A 130 1.46 39.26 11.08
CA VAL A 130 1.16 38.11 10.20
C VAL A 130 1.62 36.79 10.86
N ILE A 131 2.84 36.76 11.41
CA ILE A 131 3.42 35.58 12.06
C ILE A 131 2.62 35.22 13.31
N GLU A 132 2.38 36.17 14.20
CA GLU A 132 1.67 35.91 15.47
C GLU A 132 0.19 35.54 15.26
N GLU A 133 -0.43 36.01 14.19
CA GLU A 133 -1.80 35.59 13.85
C GLU A 133 -1.82 34.18 13.27
N TYR A 134 -0.92 33.86 12.32
CA TYR A 134 -0.86 32.52 11.74
C TYR A 134 -0.47 31.46 12.77
N HIS A 135 0.52 31.76 13.61
CA HIS A 135 1.08 30.84 14.61
C HIS A 135 0.45 31.02 16.00
N SER A 136 -0.72 31.66 16.08
CA SER A 136 -1.44 31.86 17.33
C SER A 136 -1.58 30.53 18.12
N PRO A 137 -1.29 30.52 19.45
CA PRO A 137 -1.13 31.69 20.32
C PRO A 137 0.31 32.23 20.46
N TYR A 138 1.26 31.77 19.65
CA TYR A 138 2.67 32.17 19.78
C TYR A 138 2.89 33.68 19.69
N LYS A 139 3.76 34.22 20.55
CA LYS A 139 4.27 35.59 20.47
C LYS A 139 5.76 35.60 20.23
N LEU A 140 6.21 36.49 19.35
CA LEU A 140 7.64 36.63 19.02
C LEU A 140 8.48 37.02 20.24
N ALA A 141 7.86 37.71 21.21
CA ALA A 141 8.47 38.09 22.48
C ALA A 141 8.80 36.88 23.38
N ASP A 142 8.06 35.78 23.27
CA ASP A 142 8.28 34.57 24.07
C ASP A 142 9.57 33.85 23.63
N GLY A 143 9.91 33.97 22.35
CA GLY A 143 11.00 33.26 21.72
C GLY A 143 10.69 31.79 21.44
N HIS A 144 11.47 31.20 20.55
CA HIS A 144 11.38 29.82 20.11
C HIS A 144 12.60 29.04 20.57
N THR A 145 12.38 27.81 21.01
CA THR A 145 13.43 26.86 21.38
C THR A 145 13.42 25.69 20.40
N SER A 146 14.55 25.41 19.79
CA SER A 146 14.73 24.27 18.87
C SER A 146 15.42 23.11 19.58
N ASP A 147 15.08 21.88 19.22
CA ASP A 147 15.67 20.67 19.78
C ASP A 147 15.61 19.55 18.75
N MET A 148 16.77 19.26 18.13
CA MET A 148 16.95 18.20 17.13
C MET A 148 17.64 16.97 17.73
N ASN A 149 17.58 16.76 19.05
CA ASN A 149 18.07 15.54 19.68
C ASN A 149 16.95 14.48 19.73
N PRO A 150 17.02 13.41 18.90
CA PRO A 150 15.98 12.40 18.90
C PRO A 150 15.85 11.72 20.26
N ASP A 151 16.93 11.57 21.05
CA ASP A 151 16.95 10.90 22.36
C ASP A 151 16.04 11.57 23.40
N ASN A 152 15.68 12.83 23.19
CA ASN A 152 14.73 13.53 24.05
C ASN A 152 13.28 13.10 23.82
N VAL A 153 12.98 12.26 22.82
CA VAL A 153 11.66 11.65 22.57
C VAL A 153 11.66 10.18 23.00
N ASP A 154 10.82 9.83 23.96
CA ASP A 154 10.46 8.44 24.25
C ASP A 154 9.15 8.13 23.51
N ALA A 155 9.27 7.39 22.40
CA ALA A 155 8.17 7.08 21.50
C ALA A 155 8.35 5.66 20.93
N PRO A 156 8.13 4.61 21.75
CA PRO A 156 8.12 3.24 21.23
C PRO A 156 7.02 3.10 20.15
N ASP A 157 7.21 2.23 19.17
CA ASP A 157 6.22 2.06 18.09
C ASP A 157 4.81 1.79 18.65
N LEU A 158 3.84 2.63 18.26
CA LEU A 158 2.44 2.55 18.72
C LEU A 158 1.68 1.38 18.10
N ASP A 159 2.13 0.93 16.93
CA ASP A 159 1.47 -0.08 16.13
C ASP A 159 2.51 -0.90 15.35
N PRO A 160 3.41 -1.62 16.05
CA PRO A 160 4.42 -2.47 15.41
C PRO A 160 3.78 -3.56 14.54
N GLU A 161 2.53 -3.91 14.84
CA GLU A 161 1.75 -4.90 14.12
C GLU A 161 1.20 -4.35 12.79
N GLY A 162 1.18 -3.02 12.61
CA GLY A 162 0.66 -2.35 11.42
C GLY A 162 -0.84 -2.54 11.19
N SER A 163 -1.61 -2.62 12.26
CA SER A 163 -3.06 -2.85 12.22
C SER A 163 -3.86 -1.58 11.92
N PHE A 164 -3.33 -0.43 12.29
CA PHE A 164 -3.98 0.88 12.23
C PHE A 164 -3.15 1.91 11.47
N ILE A 165 -1.87 2.08 11.86
CA ILE A 165 -0.97 3.05 11.24
C ILE A 165 -0.40 2.46 9.96
N ARG A 166 -0.56 3.19 8.86
CA ARG A 166 -0.04 2.81 7.53
C ARG A 166 1.34 3.37 7.28
N SER A 167 1.57 4.64 7.61
CA SER A 167 2.85 5.30 7.36
C SER A 167 3.06 6.50 8.27
N THR A 168 4.35 6.82 8.45
CA THR A 168 4.81 7.95 9.25
C THR A 168 5.79 8.78 8.42
N ARG A 169 5.65 10.10 8.49
CA ARG A 169 6.45 11.04 7.69
C ARG A 169 6.74 12.30 8.48
N ILE A 170 8.00 12.71 8.54
CA ILE A 170 8.44 13.98 9.13
C ILE A 170 9.22 14.77 8.10
N ARG A 171 8.84 16.03 7.89
CA ARG A 171 9.54 16.99 7.01
C ARG A 171 9.96 18.22 7.79
N VAL A 172 11.15 18.75 7.52
CA VAL A 172 11.60 20.08 7.97
C VAL A 172 12.05 20.95 6.80
N ALA A 173 11.90 22.27 6.94
CA ALA A 173 12.45 23.28 6.03
C ALA A 173 13.67 23.96 6.67
N ARG A 174 14.76 24.14 5.92
CA ARG A 174 16.00 24.77 6.39
C ARG A 174 16.62 25.64 5.31
N ASN A 175 17.30 26.71 5.74
CA ASN A 175 18.09 27.59 4.89
C ASN A 175 19.48 27.80 5.51
N LEU A 176 20.51 27.81 4.67
CA LEU A 176 21.91 27.90 5.05
C LEU A 176 22.29 29.32 5.47
N ARG A 177 23.13 29.42 6.51
CA ARG A 177 23.69 30.69 6.98
C ARG A 177 24.55 31.33 5.89
N GLY A 178 24.49 32.66 5.80
CA GLY A 178 25.32 33.44 4.86
C GLY A 178 24.73 33.59 3.45
N TYR A 179 23.51 33.13 3.22
CA TYR A 179 22.80 33.27 1.95
C TYR A 179 21.45 33.96 2.14
N PRO A 180 20.93 34.69 1.13
CA PRO A 180 19.53 35.08 1.10
C PRO A 180 18.60 33.84 1.07
N LEU A 181 17.33 34.04 1.44
CA LEU A 181 16.28 33.03 1.23
C LEU A 181 15.98 32.90 -0.28
N THR A 182 15.28 31.84 -0.68
CA THR A 182 15.09 31.53 -2.10
C THR A 182 14.45 32.67 -2.94
N PRO A 183 13.55 33.54 -2.42
CA PRO A 183 13.02 34.66 -3.19
C PRO A 183 14.07 35.68 -3.62
N ASN A 184 15.18 35.83 -2.88
CA ASN A 184 16.26 36.77 -3.21
C ASN A 184 17.60 36.09 -3.52
N LEU A 185 17.62 34.76 -3.67
CA LEU A 185 18.83 34.01 -3.97
C LEU A 185 19.26 34.25 -5.43
N SER A 186 20.48 34.76 -5.62
CA SER A 186 21.06 34.94 -6.95
C SER A 186 21.38 33.61 -7.62
N LYS A 187 21.65 33.65 -8.93
CA LYS A 187 22.02 32.48 -9.72
C LYS A 187 23.26 31.79 -9.16
N GLU A 188 24.33 32.55 -8.96
CA GLU A 188 25.63 32.06 -8.51
C GLU A 188 25.54 31.50 -7.08
N GLN A 189 24.83 32.19 -6.19
CA GLN A 189 24.61 31.71 -4.83
C GLN A 189 23.77 30.43 -4.81
N ARG A 190 22.78 30.29 -5.68
CA ARG A 190 21.96 29.08 -5.78
C ARG A 190 22.79 27.85 -6.17
N LEU A 191 23.67 28.01 -7.16
CA LEU A 191 24.63 26.98 -7.56
C LEU A 191 25.62 26.66 -6.43
N GLU A 192 26.07 27.67 -5.67
CA GLU A 192 26.96 27.45 -4.53
C GLU A 192 26.27 26.67 -3.41
N VAL A 193 25.01 27.01 -3.09
CA VAL A 193 24.17 26.28 -2.13
C VAL A 193 24.00 24.83 -2.57
N GLU A 194 23.63 24.59 -3.84
CA GLU A 194 23.53 23.24 -4.40
C GLU A 194 24.84 22.47 -4.20
N LYS A 195 25.97 23.02 -4.65
CA LYS A 195 27.28 22.37 -4.54
C LYS A 195 27.64 22.00 -3.10
N LYS A 196 27.41 22.91 -2.15
CA LYS A 196 27.71 22.68 -0.72
C LYS A 196 26.83 21.58 -0.15
N VAL A 197 25.52 21.65 -0.41
CA VAL A 197 24.54 20.65 0.05
C VAL A 197 24.87 19.27 -0.51
N VAL A 198 25.11 19.17 -1.83
CA VAL A 198 25.43 17.89 -2.48
C VAL A 198 26.72 17.29 -1.92
N GLY A 199 27.73 18.11 -1.62
CA GLY A 199 28.96 17.66 -0.96
C GLY A 199 28.69 16.96 0.38
N VAL A 200 27.78 17.49 1.20
CA VAL A 200 27.37 16.84 2.45
C VAL A 200 26.53 15.60 2.18
N LEU A 201 25.47 15.71 1.36
CA LEU A 201 24.52 14.61 1.13
C LEU A 201 25.19 13.36 0.55
N THR A 202 26.13 13.54 -0.38
CA THR A 202 26.88 12.42 -0.98
C THR A 202 27.95 11.82 -0.07
N SER A 203 28.24 12.46 1.08
CA SER A 203 29.12 11.92 2.12
C SER A 203 28.40 11.13 3.21
N LEU A 204 27.06 11.15 3.21
CA LEU A 204 26.26 10.39 4.17
C LEU A 204 26.46 8.87 3.97
N THR A 205 26.46 8.12 5.08
CA THR A 205 26.73 6.67 5.10
C THR A 205 25.62 5.90 5.82
N GLY A 206 25.70 4.56 5.80
CA GLY A 206 24.70 3.70 6.43
C GLY A 206 23.33 3.84 5.77
N ASP A 207 22.26 3.91 6.57
CA ASP A 207 20.88 4.07 6.08
C ASP A 207 20.64 5.42 5.37
N LEU A 208 21.56 6.38 5.46
CA LEU A 208 21.46 7.67 4.76
C LEU A 208 22.25 7.73 3.44
N ALA A 209 23.00 6.67 3.10
CA ALA A 209 23.71 6.60 1.82
C ALA A 209 22.71 6.64 0.65
N GLY A 210 23.06 7.38 -0.41
CA GLY A 210 22.13 7.63 -1.50
C GLY A 210 22.73 8.39 -2.67
N LYS A 211 21.85 8.87 -3.56
CA LYS A 211 22.22 9.54 -4.81
C LYS A 211 21.51 10.88 -4.97
N TYR A 212 22.25 11.85 -5.52
CA TYR A 212 21.72 13.14 -5.94
C TYR A 212 21.40 13.17 -7.44
N TYR A 213 20.31 13.83 -7.78
CA TYR A 213 19.75 13.96 -9.12
C TYR A 213 19.47 15.44 -9.39
N PRO A 214 20.37 16.15 -10.10
CA PRO A 214 20.10 17.53 -10.52
C PRO A 214 18.93 17.54 -11.51
N LEU A 215 18.03 18.52 -11.40
CA LEU A 215 16.94 18.71 -12.38
C LEU A 215 17.49 19.19 -13.73
N SER A 216 18.59 19.94 -13.70
CA SER A 216 19.26 20.41 -14.92
C SER A 216 19.90 19.24 -15.66
N GLY A 217 19.44 18.97 -16.88
CA GLY A 217 19.96 17.87 -17.69
C GLY A 217 19.45 16.48 -17.29
N MET A 218 18.45 16.38 -16.40
CA MET A 218 17.80 15.12 -16.06
C MET A 218 17.17 14.48 -17.29
N ASP A 219 17.51 13.22 -17.57
CA ASP A 219 16.87 12.44 -18.62
C ASP A 219 15.45 11.99 -18.23
N GLU A 220 14.66 11.63 -19.25
CA GLU A 220 13.24 11.30 -19.07
C GLU A 220 13.02 10.01 -18.27
N GLU A 221 13.94 9.05 -18.33
CA GLU A 221 13.86 7.79 -17.58
C GLU A 221 14.03 8.06 -16.08
N THR A 222 15.07 8.79 -15.70
CA THR A 222 15.30 9.25 -14.33
C THR A 222 14.13 10.12 -13.84
N ARG A 223 13.64 11.03 -14.69
CA ARG A 223 12.49 11.89 -14.36
C ARG A 223 11.25 11.04 -14.05
N GLN A 224 10.94 10.06 -14.89
CA GLN A 224 9.77 9.21 -14.72
C GLN A 224 9.88 8.34 -13.48
N GLN A 225 11.06 7.76 -13.20
CA GLN A 225 11.30 7.00 -11.98
C GLN A 225 11.05 7.84 -10.71
N LEU A 226 11.51 9.09 -10.68
CA LEU A 226 11.26 9.99 -9.55
C LEU A 226 9.79 10.42 -9.44
N VAL A 227 9.03 10.44 -10.55
CA VAL A 227 7.57 10.66 -10.52
C VAL A 227 6.87 9.45 -9.91
N ASP A 228 7.23 8.24 -10.33
CA ASP A 228 6.62 7.00 -9.88
C ASP A 228 6.89 6.76 -8.39
N ASP A 229 8.05 7.19 -7.89
CA ASP A 229 8.38 7.19 -6.46
C ASP A 229 7.74 8.34 -5.67
N HIS A 230 7.01 9.25 -6.33
CA HIS A 230 6.46 10.49 -5.76
C HIS A 230 7.54 11.42 -5.15
N PHE A 231 8.76 11.39 -5.68
CA PHE A 231 9.90 12.18 -5.20
C PHE A 231 10.14 13.45 -6.01
N LEU A 232 9.70 13.49 -7.27
CA LEU A 232 9.92 14.65 -8.15
C LEU A 232 9.04 15.83 -7.72
N PHE A 233 9.68 17.01 -7.56
CA PHE A 233 8.97 18.28 -7.57
C PHE A 233 9.08 18.95 -8.95
N LYS A 234 8.08 19.75 -9.29
CA LYS A 234 7.99 20.48 -10.55
C LYS A 234 8.35 21.96 -10.33
N LYS A 235 8.35 22.74 -11.42
CA LYS A 235 8.43 24.21 -11.32
C LYS A 235 7.35 24.68 -10.34
N GLY A 236 7.72 25.58 -9.42
CA GLY A 236 6.82 26.07 -8.38
C GLY A 236 5.55 26.66 -8.98
N ASP A 237 4.46 26.63 -8.20
CA ASP A 237 3.17 27.14 -8.63
C ASP A 237 3.14 28.67 -8.81
N ARG A 238 1.97 29.23 -9.11
CA ARG A 238 1.79 30.68 -9.30
C ARG A 238 2.13 31.53 -8.07
N PHE A 239 2.09 30.97 -6.86
CA PHE A 239 2.50 31.68 -5.65
C PHE A 239 4.03 31.77 -5.60
N LEU A 240 4.72 30.65 -5.84
CA LEU A 240 6.18 30.60 -5.88
C LEU A 240 6.77 31.39 -7.07
N GLU A 241 6.08 31.39 -8.22
CA GLU A 241 6.44 32.23 -9.37
C GLU A 241 6.38 33.72 -9.00
N ALA A 242 5.26 34.17 -8.42
CA ALA A 242 5.08 35.56 -8.04
C ALA A 242 5.97 35.98 -6.85
N ALA A 243 6.37 35.03 -5.99
CA ALA A 243 7.36 35.26 -4.95
C ALA A 243 8.81 35.35 -5.50
N GLY A 244 9.05 35.06 -6.77
CA GLY A 244 10.39 35.07 -7.37
C GLY A 244 11.23 33.83 -7.05
N VAL A 245 10.64 32.79 -6.46
CA VAL A 245 11.32 31.54 -6.12
C VAL A 245 11.75 30.77 -7.37
N ASN A 246 10.98 30.87 -8.45
CA ASN A 246 11.22 30.19 -9.73
C ASN A 246 12.31 30.82 -10.62
N LYS A 247 13.01 31.86 -10.15
CA LYS A 247 14.12 32.49 -10.91
C LYS A 247 15.17 31.43 -11.29
N GLU A 248 15.63 31.47 -12.55
CA GLU A 248 16.61 30.54 -13.13
C GLU A 248 16.19 29.06 -13.14
N TRP A 249 14.89 28.73 -13.12
CA TRP A 249 14.46 27.33 -13.18
C TRP A 249 14.96 26.60 -14.45
N PRO A 250 15.50 25.35 -14.38
CA PRO A 250 15.66 24.47 -13.21
C PRO A 250 17.07 24.51 -12.58
N GLU A 251 17.86 25.54 -12.84
CA GLU A 251 19.27 25.62 -12.46
C GLU A 251 19.46 25.65 -10.94
N GLY A 252 20.40 24.86 -10.42
CA GLY A 252 20.66 24.74 -8.98
C GLY A 252 19.63 23.96 -8.18
N ARG A 253 18.67 23.29 -8.84
CA ARG A 253 17.64 22.47 -8.19
C ARG A 253 17.91 21.00 -8.40
N GLY A 254 17.59 20.18 -7.41
CA GLY A 254 17.68 18.74 -7.53
C GLY A 254 17.17 18.00 -6.31
N ILE A 255 17.28 16.69 -6.39
CA ILE A 255 16.68 15.75 -5.45
C ILE A 255 17.76 14.80 -4.96
N PHE A 256 17.83 14.57 -3.67
CA PHE A 256 18.59 13.45 -3.09
C PHE A 256 17.61 12.45 -2.47
N HIS A 257 17.84 11.16 -2.63
CA HIS A 257 17.20 10.16 -1.79
C HIS A 257 18.19 9.06 -1.40
N ASN A 258 17.97 8.44 -0.24
CA ASN A 258 18.76 7.29 0.19
C ASN A 258 18.38 6.02 -0.62
N ASP A 259 19.22 4.99 -0.54
CA ASP A 259 19.02 3.73 -1.26
C ASP A 259 17.70 3.04 -0.86
N ASN A 260 17.33 3.16 0.42
CA ASN A 260 16.10 2.57 0.97
C ASN A 260 14.83 3.37 0.67
N LYS A 261 14.94 4.54 0.01
CA LYS A 261 13.80 5.43 -0.30
C LYS A 261 12.99 5.87 0.95
N THR A 262 13.64 5.93 2.11
CA THR A 262 13.09 6.36 3.42
C THR A 262 13.57 7.74 3.86
N PHE A 263 14.43 8.37 3.07
CA PHE A 263 14.96 9.72 3.28
C PHE A 263 15.09 10.45 1.93
N LEU A 264 14.60 11.69 1.87
CA LEU A 264 14.49 12.50 0.67
C LEU A 264 14.83 13.97 0.99
N VAL A 265 15.59 14.62 0.11
CA VAL A 265 15.87 16.06 0.19
C VAL A 265 15.54 16.73 -1.13
N TRP A 266 14.71 17.77 -1.09
CA TRP A 266 14.58 18.72 -2.21
C TRP A 266 15.51 19.90 -1.96
N VAL A 267 16.32 20.22 -2.97
CA VAL A 267 17.31 21.30 -2.92
C VAL A 267 16.82 22.47 -3.78
N ASN A 268 16.76 23.66 -3.18
CA ASN A 268 16.38 24.95 -3.80
C ASN A 268 14.98 24.98 -4.44
N GLU A 269 13.99 24.35 -3.80
CA GLU A 269 12.57 24.41 -4.18
C GLU A 269 11.91 25.67 -3.57
N GLU A 270 11.02 25.56 -2.59
CA GLU A 270 10.46 26.71 -1.85
C GLU A 270 11.47 27.30 -0.84
N ASP A 271 12.21 26.42 -0.17
CA ASP A 271 13.35 26.73 0.69
C ASP A 271 14.62 26.11 0.09
N GLN A 272 15.79 26.50 0.59
CA GLN A 272 17.05 25.91 0.14
C GLN A 272 17.07 24.39 0.40
N LEU A 273 16.48 23.95 1.52
CA LEU A 273 16.37 22.54 1.88
C LEU A 273 14.97 22.21 2.39
N ARG A 274 14.37 21.19 1.79
CA ARG A 274 13.22 20.48 2.34
C ARG A 274 13.62 19.03 2.57
N ILE A 275 13.83 18.69 3.83
CA ILE A 275 14.41 17.42 4.27
C ILE A 275 13.29 16.55 4.84
N ILE A 276 13.17 15.33 4.35
CA ILE A 276 12.02 14.45 4.61
C ILE A 276 12.56 13.08 5.01
N SER A 277 12.04 12.56 6.11
CA SER A 277 12.18 11.17 6.52
C SER A 277 10.79 10.53 6.55
N MET A 278 10.66 9.33 5.99
CA MET A 278 9.39 8.61 5.92
C MET A 278 9.58 7.10 5.84
N GLU A 279 8.61 6.35 6.36
CA GLU A 279 8.49 4.91 6.15
C GLU A 279 7.05 4.44 6.38
N MET A 280 6.75 3.20 5.97
CA MET A 280 5.50 2.53 6.35
C MET A 280 5.55 2.12 7.82
N GLY A 281 4.41 2.05 8.49
CA GLY A 281 4.30 1.75 9.92
C GLY A 281 4.32 2.99 10.84
N GLY A 282 4.31 2.72 12.15
CA GLY A 282 4.10 3.71 13.23
C GLY A 282 5.34 4.16 13.99
N ASP A 283 6.55 3.70 13.62
CA ASP A 283 7.79 4.02 14.31
C ASP A 283 8.28 5.45 14.03
N ILE A 284 7.58 6.42 14.61
CA ILE A 284 7.90 7.85 14.50
C ILE A 284 9.28 8.19 15.07
N LYS A 285 9.78 7.38 16.01
CA LYS A 285 11.10 7.56 16.62
C LYS A 285 12.20 7.20 15.64
N SER A 286 12.08 6.09 14.91
CA SER A 286 12.97 5.72 13.80
C SER A 286 13.01 6.84 12.76
N VAL A 287 11.82 7.30 12.31
CA VAL A 287 11.68 8.37 11.32
C VAL A 287 12.36 9.67 11.79
N LEU A 288 12.14 10.08 13.04
CA LEU A 288 12.78 11.26 13.63
C LEU A 288 14.29 11.09 13.75
N THR A 289 14.76 9.93 14.20
CA THR A 289 16.19 9.66 14.38
C THR A 289 16.93 9.78 13.06
N ARG A 290 16.43 9.14 11.99
CA ARG A 290 16.99 9.27 10.64
C ARG A 290 17.01 10.72 10.15
N LEU A 291 15.94 11.47 10.40
CA LEU A 291 15.87 12.90 10.06
C LEU A 291 16.94 13.71 10.81
N CYS A 292 17.02 13.57 12.12
CA CYS A 292 17.95 14.32 12.96
C CYS A 292 19.40 14.02 12.61
N LEU A 293 19.76 12.77 12.33
CA LEU A 293 21.11 12.40 11.92
C LEU A 293 21.55 13.18 10.68
N ALA A 294 20.72 13.22 9.63
CA ALA A 294 21.05 13.96 8.42
C ALA A 294 21.04 15.49 8.64
N VAL A 295 20.03 16.03 9.32
CA VAL A 295 19.90 17.47 9.55
C VAL A 295 21.06 18.00 10.42
N ASN A 296 21.44 17.28 11.46
CA ASN A 296 22.53 17.69 12.36
C ASN A 296 23.90 17.63 11.66
N GLU A 297 24.12 16.67 10.74
CA GLU A 297 25.35 16.63 9.95
C GLU A 297 25.42 17.80 8.96
N ILE A 298 24.30 18.17 8.32
CA ILE A 298 24.21 19.37 7.47
C ILE A 298 24.46 20.63 8.29
N ASP A 299 23.83 20.77 9.47
CA ASP A 299 24.02 21.95 10.33
C ASP A 299 25.47 22.09 10.79
N LYS A 300 26.11 20.98 11.19
CA LYS A 300 27.51 20.94 11.60
C LYS A 300 28.46 21.42 10.50
N GLN A 301 28.18 21.10 9.24
CA GLN A 301 29.06 21.47 8.12
C GLN A 301 28.74 22.84 7.51
N LEU A 302 27.46 23.20 7.40
CA LEU A 302 27.01 24.37 6.63
C LEU A 302 26.34 25.45 7.47
N GLY A 303 25.76 25.10 8.62
CA GLY A 303 25.03 26.00 9.52
C GLY A 303 23.69 26.49 8.95
N PHE A 304 22.68 26.57 9.80
CA PHE A 304 21.37 27.13 9.42
C PHE A 304 21.13 28.58 9.86
N GLN A 305 20.22 29.24 9.13
CA GLN A 305 19.62 30.53 9.52
C GLN A 305 18.62 30.30 10.64
N HIS A 306 18.88 30.94 11.79
CA HIS A 306 18.09 30.75 13.00
C HIS A 306 18.12 32.01 13.86
N THR A 307 16.98 32.39 14.43
CA THR A 307 16.92 33.45 15.44
C THR A 307 16.13 33.01 16.66
N LYS A 308 16.35 33.70 17.79
CA LYS A 308 15.62 33.44 19.04
C LYS A 308 14.11 33.61 18.87
N GLN A 309 13.63 34.57 18.08
CA GLN A 309 12.20 34.86 17.92
C GLN A 309 11.54 34.01 16.84
N HIS A 310 12.27 33.63 15.79
CA HIS A 310 11.68 32.98 14.62
C HIS A 310 12.00 31.49 14.53
N GLY A 311 12.92 30.97 15.37
CA GLY A 311 13.50 29.66 15.15
C GLY A 311 14.23 29.59 13.82
N TYR A 312 14.12 28.48 13.10
CA TYR A 312 14.67 28.36 11.75
C TYR A 312 13.91 29.27 10.77
N LEU A 313 14.67 30.03 9.99
CA LEU A 313 14.10 30.93 8.98
C LEU A 313 13.70 30.17 7.71
N SER A 314 12.59 30.59 7.12
CA SER A 314 12.04 30.04 5.88
C SER A 314 11.53 31.15 4.97
N SER A 315 11.40 30.88 3.67
CA SER A 315 10.88 31.87 2.71
C SER A 315 9.42 32.24 3.03
N CYS A 316 8.59 31.26 3.37
CA CYS A 316 7.19 31.47 3.74
C CYS A 316 7.04 31.56 5.27
N PRO A 317 6.43 32.62 5.84
CA PRO A 317 6.25 32.76 7.30
C PRO A 317 5.55 31.56 7.97
N THR A 318 4.81 30.74 7.22
CA THR A 318 4.12 29.55 7.72
C THR A 318 5.05 28.39 8.13
N ASN A 319 6.30 28.39 7.64
CA ASN A 319 7.31 27.35 7.89
C ASN A 319 8.38 27.80 8.90
N LEU A 320 8.18 28.91 9.62
CA LEU A 320 9.07 29.34 10.71
C LEU A 320 9.04 28.38 11.92
N GLY A 321 9.95 28.59 12.86
CA GLY A 321 10.07 27.82 14.09
C GLY A 321 10.79 26.52 13.85
N THR A 322 10.11 25.40 14.06
CA THR A 322 10.62 24.06 13.72
C THR A 322 10.76 23.83 12.22
N GLY A 323 10.01 24.57 11.39
CA GLY A 323 9.80 24.24 9.98
C GLY A 323 9.19 22.85 9.75
N MET A 324 8.66 22.23 10.81
CA MET A 324 8.29 20.82 10.82
C MET A 324 6.85 20.59 10.35
N ARG A 325 6.67 19.53 9.57
CA ARG A 325 5.39 18.82 9.44
C ARG A 325 5.64 17.34 9.72
N ALA A 326 5.26 16.90 10.92
CA ALA A 326 5.09 15.50 11.26
C ALA A 326 3.66 15.07 10.87
N SER A 327 3.54 13.88 10.29
CA SER A 327 2.27 13.32 9.84
C SER A 327 2.23 11.80 9.96
N VAL A 328 1.08 11.28 10.33
CA VAL A 328 0.80 9.83 10.44
C VAL A 328 -0.47 9.52 9.67
N HIS A 329 -0.42 8.57 8.75
CA HIS A 329 -1.61 7.99 8.12
C HIS A 329 -2.12 6.85 8.99
N VAL A 330 -3.31 7.01 9.58
CA VAL A 330 -3.86 6.04 10.54
C VAL A 330 -5.33 5.75 10.26
N LYS A 331 -5.72 4.47 10.32
CA LYS A 331 -7.11 4.03 10.18
C LYS A 331 -7.80 4.06 11.53
N ILE A 332 -8.72 5.01 11.72
CA ILE A 332 -9.44 5.23 12.98
C ILE A 332 -10.94 5.57 12.76
N PRO A 333 -11.70 4.73 12.04
CA PRO A 333 -13.10 5.00 11.76
C PRO A 333 -13.96 5.16 13.02
N HIS A 334 -13.69 4.43 14.11
CA HIS A 334 -14.46 4.54 15.35
C HIS A 334 -14.02 5.75 16.18
N ALA A 335 -12.71 5.99 16.30
CA ALA A 335 -12.23 7.16 17.03
C ALA A 335 -12.64 8.48 16.35
N SER A 336 -12.72 8.51 15.02
CA SER A 336 -13.10 9.72 14.26
C SER A 336 -14.51 10.22 14.54
N ILE A 337 -15.42 9.35 14.97
CA ILE A 337 -16.80 9.68 15.35
C ILE A 337 -16.99 9.75 16.87
N HIS A 338 -15.95 9.46 17.66
CA HIS A 338 -16.01 9.51 19.12
C HIS A 338 -16.14 10.96 19.61
N PRO A 339 -16.95 11.26 20.65
CA PRO A 339 -17.16 12.62 21.14
C PRO A 339 -15.87 13.37 21.52
N ASP A 340 -14.86 12.65 22.01
CA ASP A 340 -13.57 13.23 22.42
C ASP A 340 -12.56 13.46 21.27
N PHE A 341 -12.87 13.04 20.05
CA PHE A 341 -11.95 13.14 18.90
C PHE A 341 -11.38 14.54 18.73
N LYS A 342 -12.27 15.55 18.71
CA LYS A 342 -11.88 16.95 18.56
C LYS A 342 -11.10 17.46 19.77
N ASN A 343 -11.49 17.04 20.98
CA ASN A 343 -10.82 17.44 22.22
C ASN A 343 -9.38 16.94 22.26
N ILE A 344 -9.14 15.69 21.86
CA ILE A 344 -7.80 15.11 21.74
C ILE A 344 -6.99 15.87 20.69
N CYS A 345 -7.56 16.13 19.51
CA CYS A 345 -6.86 16.87 18.47
C CYS A 345 -6.47 18.28 18.93
N ASP A 346 -7.37 18.99 19.61
CA ASP A 346 -7.10 20.33 20.13
C ASP A 346 -6.08 20.30 21.28
N GLN A 347 -6.14 19.31 22.18
CA GLN A 347 -5.22 19.12 23.31
C GLN A 347 -3.77 18.94 22.84
N TYR A 348 -3.54 18.10 21.84
CA TYR A 348 -2.21 17.82 21.29
C TYR A 348 -1.86 18.68 20.07
N HIS A 349 -2.70 19.66 19.75
CA HIS A 349 -2.47 20.60 18.65
C HIS A 349 -2.20 19.92 17.30
N ILE A 350 -2.89 18.80 17.07
CA ILE A 350 -2.89 18.04 15.82
C ILE A 350 -4.17 18.33 15.04
N GLN A 351 -4.15 18.02 13.74
CA GLN A 351 -5.29 18.19 12.85
C GLN A 351 -5.48 16.93 11.99
N PRO A 352 -6.71 16.41 11.89
CA PRO A 352 -7.06 15.32 10.99
C PRO A 352 -7.45 15.83 9.60
N ARG A 353 -7.06 15.11 8.55
CA ARG A 353 -7.45 15.35 7.15
C ARG A 353 -7.67 14.02 6.44
N GLY A 354 -8.45 13.98 5.37
CA GLY A 354 -8.41 12.80 4.47
C GLY A 354 -7.14 12.80 3.63
N ILE A 355 -6.80 11.64 3.07
CA ILE A 355 -5.47 11.42 2.47
C ILE A 355 -5.37 11.83 0.98
N HIS A 356 -6.49 12.19 0.34
CA HIS A 356 -6.52 12.59 -1.09
C HIS A 356 -6.61 14.11 -1.29
N GLY A 357 -6.54 14.90 -0.22
CA GLY A 357 -6.58 16.36 -0.29
C GLY A 357 -7.09 17.00 1.00
N GLU A 358 -6.90 18.32 1.12
CA GLU A 358 -7.25 19.09 2.32
C GLU A 358 -8.75 19.06 2.68
N HIS A 359 -9.61 18.63 1.74
CA HIS A 359 -11.07 18.55 1.90
C HIS A 359 -11.69 17.21 1.45
N SER A 360 -10.90 16.18 1.18
CA SER A 360 -11.43 14.89 0.73
C SER A 360 -11.80 14.00 1.92
N GLU A 361 -12.91 13.28 1.85
CA GLU A 361 -13.08 12.05 2.65
C GLU A 361 -12.26 10.93 2.01
N SER A 362 -11.65 10.09 2.85
CA SER A 362 -10.96 8.89 2.36
C SER A 362 -12.03 7.85 2.00
N THR A 363 -11.99 7.32 0.77
CA THR A 363 -13.00 6.38 0.23
C THR A 363 -12.34 5.12 -0.31
N GLY A 364 -13.12 4.08 -0.63
CA GLY A 364 -12.60 2.83 -1.19
C GLY A 364 -11.58 2.15 -0.27
N ALA A 365 -10.40 1.83 -0.79
CA ALA A 365 -9.32 1.20 -0.03
C ALA A 365 -8.79 2.06 1.13
N ASP A 366 -9.10 3.35 1.14
CA ASP A 366 -8.62 4.32 2.13
C ASP A 366 -9.72 4.75 3.11
N ALA A 367 -10.91 4.15 3.04
CA ALA A 367 -12.01 4.44 3.96
C ALA A 367 -11.59 4.34 5.44
N GLY A 368 -11.89 5.39 6.20
CA GLY A 368 -11.55 5.51 7.63
C GLY A 368 -10.10 5.88 7.92
N VAL A 369 -9.27 6.16 6.90
CA VAL A 369 -7.88 6.58 7.07
C VAL A 369 -7.78 8.11 7.13
N TYR A 370 -7.05 8.61 8.11
CA TYR A 370 -6.78 10.04 8.30
C TYR A 370 -5.28 10.33 8.24
N ASP A 371 -4.91 11.45 7.63
CA ASP A 371 -3.63 12.13 7.81
C ASP A 371 -3.72 13.02 9.05
N ILE A 372 -3.10 12.58 10.13
CA ILE A 372 -2.95 13.34 11.38
C ILE A 372 -1.64 14.11 11.30
N SER A 373 -1.70 15.45 11.36
CA SER A 373 -0.51 16.30 11.28
C SER A 373 -0.49 17.41 12.33
N ASN A 374 0.69 17.92 12.67
CA ASN A 374 0.82 19.01 13.65
C ASN A 374 0.27 20.34 13.08
N ARG A 375 -0.41 21.12 13.93
CA ARG A 375 -0.89 22.47 13.59
C ARG A 375 0.17 23.54 13.85
N ARG A 376 0.97 23.38 14.91
CA ARG A 376 1.94 24.38 15.39
C ARG A 376 3.34 24.12 14.83
N ARG A 377 4.12 25.20 14.68
CA ARG A 377 5.56 25.16 14.33
C ARG A 377 6.40 26.13 15.16
N LEU A 378 5.83 27.24 15.60
CA LEU A 378 6.43 28.17 16.57
C LEU A 378 5.92 27.90 17.98
N GLY A 379 6.73 28.26 18.98
CA GLY A 379 6.43 28.07 20.41
C GLY A 379 6.64 26.65 20.98
N LEU A 380 7.15 25.71 20.17
CA LEU A 380 7.51 24.35 20.58
C LEU A 380 8.73 23.87 19.79
N SER A 381 9.53 22.98 20.37
CA SER A 381 10.67 22.36 19.68
C SER A 381 10.25 21.21 18.75
N GLU A 382 11.15 20.73 17.90
CA GLU A 382 10.92 19.56 17.04
C GLU A 382 10.60 18.31 17.85
N VAL A 383 11.36 18.07 18.93
CA VAL A 383 11.09 17.01 19.92
C VAL A 383 9.70 17.13 20.53
N GLN A 384 9.27 18.33 20.93
CA GLN A 384 7.92 18.54 21.48
C GLN A 384 6.83 18.31 20.43
N CYS A 385 7.04 18.77 19.19
CA CYS A 385 6.12 18.55 18.09
C CYS A 385 5.90 17.05 17.81
N VAL A 386 6.96 16.24 17.89
CA VAL A 386 6.86 14.78 17.71
C VAL A 386 6.22 14.12 18.93
N LYS A 387 6.49 14.58 20.16
CA LYS A 387 5.81 14.09 21.37
C LYS A 387 4.30 14.33 21.31
N ASP A 388 3.88 15.54 20.92
CA ASP A 388 2.46 15.87 20.76
C ASP A 388 1.80 14.98 19.70
N MET A 389 2.48 14.78 18.57
CA MET A 389 2.02 13.86 17.52
C MET A 389 1.84 12.43 18.06
N TYR A 390 2.85 11.93 18.77
CA TYR A 390 2.87 10.59 19.33
C TYR A 390 1.74 10.38 20.36
N GLU A 391 1.64 11.25 21.37
CA GLU A 391 0.62 11.12 22.42
C GLU A 391 -0.80 11.33 21.87
N GLY A 392 -0.97 12.24 20.92
CA GLY A 392 -2.25 12.45 20.25
C GLY A 392 -2.70 11.22 19.46
N VAL A 393 -1.83 10.66 18.61
CA VAL A 393 -2.14 9.43 17.86
C VAL A 393 -2.36 8.25 18.81
N LYS A 394 -1.58 8.13 19.89
CA LYS A 394 -1.78 7.09 20.91
C LYS A 394 -3.17 7.14 21.53
N LYS A 395 -3.64 8.33 21.93
CA LYS A 395 -5.01 8.50 22.49
C LYS A 395 -6.10 8.17 21.49
N LEU A 396 -5.92 8.51 20.22
CA LEU A 396 -6.86 8.13 19.16
C LEU A 396 -6.89 6.60 18.96
N LEU A 397 -5.74 5.95 19.02
CA LEU A 397 -5.63 4.49 18.92
C LEU A 397 -6.21 3.76 20.13
N GLU A 398 -6.09 4.31 21.34
CA GLU A 398 -6.74 3.75 22.54
C GLU A 398 -8.26 3.66 22.30
N ILE A 399 -8.91 4.74 21.87
CA ILE A 399 -10.35 4.75 21.55
C ILE A 399 -10.70 3.75 20.44
N GLU A 400 -9.91 3.72 19.37
CA GLU A 400 -10.16 2.80 18.25
C GLU A 400 -10.07 1.33 18.71
N LYS A 401 -9.07 1.00 19.53
CA LYS A 401 -8.86 -0.35 20.06
C LYS A 401 -9.96 -0.74 21.05
N ASP A 402 -10.41 0.18 21.89
CA ASP A 402 -11.51 -0.07 22.84
C ASP A 402 -12.82 -0.38 22.08
N ALA A 403 -13.16 0.42 21.07
CA ALA A 403 -14.35 0.19 20.24
C ALA A 403 -14.31 -1.17 19.52
N ILE A 404 -13.13 -1.58 19.02
CA ILE A 404 -12.94 -2.89 18.43
C ILE A 404 -13.10 -3.99 19.48
N ALA A 405 -12.47 -3.85 20.65
CA ALA A 405 -12.55 -4.84 21.72
C ALA A 405 -14.01 -5.05 22.20
N GLU A 406 -14.80 -3.98 22.29
CA GLU A 406 -16.24 -4.06 22.57
C GLU A 406 -17.00 -4.86 21.51
N LYS A 407 -16.71 -4.62 20.22
CA LYS A 407 -17.29 -5.40 19.11
C LYS A 407 -16.88 -6.88 19.19
N GLU A 408 -15.59 -7.15 19.43
CA GLU A 408 -15.04 -8.52 19.47
C GLU A 408 -15.49 -9.32 20.69
N ALA A 409 -15.93 -8.67 21.77
CA ALA A 409 -16.47 -9.33 22.96
C ALA A 409 -17.87 -9.97 22.74
N MET A 410 -18.56 -9.56 21.67
CA MET A 410 -19.92 -9.99 21.34
C MET A 410 -19.92 -11.04 20.22
N PHE A 411 -20.85 -11.99 20.31
CA PHE A 411 -21.04 -12.96 19.22
C PHE A 411 -21.47 -12.23 17.93
N PRO A 412 -20.89 -12.56 16.76
CA PRO A 412 -21.24 -11.93 15.50
C PRO A 412 -22.66 -12.35 15.04
N GLU A 413 -23.69 -11.62 15.47
CA GLU A 413 -25.10 -11.90 15.17
C GLU A 413 -25.39 -12.03 13.67
N ALA A 414 -24.58 -11.39 12.82
CA ALA A 414 -24.68 -11.52 11.36
C ALA A 414 -24.54 -12.97 10.86
N LEU A 415 -23.84 -13.85 11.59
CA LEU A 415 -23.74 -15.28 11.27
C LEU A 415 -25.07 -16.03 11.47
N ASN A 416 -26.00 -15.52 12.28
CA ASN A 416 -27.29 -16.17 12.54
C ASN A 416 -28.26 -16.10 11.36
N LYS A 417 -27.98 -15.25 10.37
CA LYS A 417 -28.81 -15.07 9.17
C LYS A 417 -28.95 -16.38 8.37
N PRO A 418 -30.17 -16.86 8.05
CA PRO A 418 -30.40 -18.18 7.42
C PRO A 418 -29.65 -18.44 6.10
N GLU A 419 -29.42 -17.39 5.33
CA GLU A 419 -28.73 -17.39 4.04
C GLU A 419 -27.22 -17.67 4.14
N VAL A 420 -26.61 -17.43 5.30
CA VAL A 420 -25.18 -17.70 5.53
C VAL A 420 -24.95 -19.20 5.58
N LYS A 421 -24.02 -19.71 4.76
CA LYS A 421 -23.71 -21.15 4.59
C LYS A 421 -22.26 -21.53 4.93
N SER A 422 -21.48 -20.59 5.45
CA SER A 422 -20.07 -20.80 5.73
C SER A 422 -19.82 -21.92 6.75
N LEU A 423 -18.68 -22.61 6.63
CA LEU A 423 -18.23 -23.55 7.66
C LEU A 423 -17.99 -22.85 9.00
N LEU A 424 -17.55 -21.58 8.98
CA LEU A 424 -17.50 -20.72 10.15
C LEU A 424 -18.84 -20.72 10.90
N LYS A 425 -19.94 -20.38 10.24
CA LYS A 425 -21.27 -20.38 10.88
C LYS A 425 -21.65 -21.77 11.39
N LYS A 426 -21.35 -22.81 10.61
CA LYS A 426 -21.72 -24.18 10.95
C LYS A 426 -21.10 -24.64 12.27
N TYR A 427 -19.87 -24.20 12.56
CA TYR A 427 -19.08 -24.70 13.70
C TYR A 427 -18.78 -23.68 14.80
N LEU A 428 -18.93 -22.38 14.55
CA LEU A 428 -18.85 -21.33 15.57
C LEU A 428 -20.23 -21.11 16.19
N THR A 429 -20.61 -21.97 17.13
CA THR A 429 -21.79 -21.76 17.99
C THR A 429 -21.52 -20.68 19.03
N GLU A 430 -22.56 -20.08 19.62
CA GLU A 430 -22.40 -19.14 20.74
C GLU A 430 -21.62 -19.74 21.91
N ASP A 431 -21.84 -21.02 22.22
CA ASP A 431 -21.08 -21.74 23.26
C ASP A 431 -19.58 -21.84 22.90
N THR A 432 -19.29 -22.20 21.64
CA THR A 432 -17.90 -22.29 21.16
C THR A 432 -17.24 -20.92 21.14
N PHE A 433 -17.96 -19.88 20.73
CA PHE A 433 -17.48 -18.50 20.78
C PHE A 433 -17.18 -18.06 22.21
N ASN A 434 -18.11 -18.23 23.15
CA ASN A 434 -17.93 -17.82 24.54
C ASN A 434 -16.78 -18.55 25.23
N GLU A 435 -16.50 -19.80 24.85
CA GLU A 435 -15.33 -20.54 25.35
C GLU A 435 -14.00 -20.01 24.79
N LEU A 436 -13.99 -19.50 23.57
CA LEU A 436 -12.77 -19.17 22.82
C LEU A 436 -12.46 -17.68 22.75
N LYS A 437 -13.44 -16.78 22.92
CA LYS A 437 -13.30 -15.34 22.63
C LYS A 437 -12.22 -14.63 23.44
N ASP A 438 -11.99 -15.06 24.68
CA ASP A 438 -11.00 -14.46 25.58
C ASP A 438 -9.60 -15.11 25.46
N LYS A 439 -9.46 -16.15 24.63
CA LYS A 439 -8.19 -16.83 24.40
C LYS A 439 -7.32 -16.03 23.42
N LYS A 440 -6.02 -16.00 23.72
CA LYS A 440 -4.97 -15.41 22.88
C LYS A 440 -3.82 -16.38 22.72
N THR A 441 -3.27 -16.46 21.53
CA THR A 441 -2.02 -17.19 21.26
C THR A 441 -0.82 -16.49 21.91
N ALA A 442 0.35 -17.11 21.87
CA ALA A 442 1.60 -16.52 22.32
C ALA A 442 1.96 -15.21 21.60
N ARG A 443 1.48 -15.02 20.36
CA ARG A 443 1.63 -13.77 19.59
C ARG A 443 0.45 -12.81 19.76
N GLY A 444 -0.46 -13.07 20.70
CA GLY A 444 -1.58 -12.18 21.01
C GLY A 444 -2.76 -12.27 20.04
N CYS A 445 -2.77 -13.21 19.10
CA CYS A 445 -3.88 -13.37 18.17
C CYS A 445 -5.11 -13.96 18.86
N THR A 446 -6.27 -13.33 18.66
CA THR A 446 -7.56 -13.68 19.27
C THR A 446 -8.37 -14.61 18.37
N LEU A 447 -9.50 -15.12 18.86
CA LEU A 447 -10.50 -15.77 18.02
C LEU A 447 -10.93 -14.87 16.86
N TRP A 448 -11.06 -13.56 17.09
CA TRP A 448 -11.51 -12.62 16.08
C TRP A 448 -10.55 -12.53 14.89
N ASN A 449 -9.24 -12.56 15.13
CA ASN A 449 -8.25 -12.64 14.06
C ASN A 449 -8.47 -13.86 13.14
N GLN A 450 -9.06 -14.94 13.65
CA GLN A 450 -9.31 -16.14 12.86
C GLN A 450 -10.61 -16.07 12.05
N ILE A 451 -11.63 -15.37 12.57
CA ILE A 451 -13.00 -15.41 12.01
C ILE A 451 -13.41 -14.13 11.28
N ASN A 452 -12.65 -13.04 11.41
CA ASN A 452 -13.02 -11.71 10.90
C ASN A 452 -13.39 -11.75 9.42
N SER A 453 -12.67 -12.54 8.62
CA SER A 453 -12.97 -12.69 7.19
C SER A 453 -14.38 -13.22 6.93
N GLY A 454 -14.80 -14.27 7.63
CA GLY A 454 -16.14 -14.84 7.49
C GLY A 454 -17.25 -14.00 8.11
N VAL A 455 -16.92 -13.15 9.10
CA VAL A 455 -17.87 -12.19 9.70
C VAL A 455 -18.13 -11.01 8.75
N GLU A 456 -17.08 -10.44 8.15
CA GLU A 456 -17.21 -9.33 7.21
C GLU A 456 -17.72 -9.81 5.83
N ASN A 457 -17.43 -11.06 5.46
CA ASN A 457 -17.81 -11.65 4.17
C ASN A 457 -18.71 -12.87 4.38
N LEU A 458 -19.99 -12.64 4.63
CA LEU A 458 -20.98 -13.67 4.98
C LEU A 458 -21.22 -14.73 3.88
N ASP A 459 -20.77 -14.48 2.66
CA ASP A 459 -20.82 -15.41 1.54
C ASP A 459 -19.55 -16.27 1.39
N SER A 460 -18.63 -16.21 2.36
CA SER A 460 -17.47 -17.11 2.44
C SER A 460 -17.91 -18.57 2.46
N SER A 461 -17.19 -19.44 1.76
CA SER A 461 -17.39 -20.90 1.85
C SER A 461 -16.90 -21.45 3.19
N THR A 462 -15.68 -21.07 3.59
CA THR A 462 -15.06 -21.48 4.86
C THR A 462 -15.18 -20.36 5.90
N GLY A 463 -14.56 -19.20 5.64
CA GLY A 463 -14.67 -18.01 6.48
C GLY A 463 -13.70 -17.94 7.67
N VAL A 464 -12.75 -18.87 7.76
CA VAL A 464 -11.70 -18.86 8.80
C VAL A 464 -10.30 -18.89 8.20
N TYR A 465 -9.37 -18.19 8.84
CA TYR A 465 -7.95 -18.18 8.51
C TYR A 465 -7.13 -18.33 9.79
N ALA A 466 -6.13 -19.22 9.80
CA ALA A 466 -5.21 -19.36 10.91
C ALA A 466 -4.15 -18.25 10.86
N SER A 467 -4.03 -17.54 11.97
CA SER A 467 -3.01 -16.51 12.21
C SER A 467 -1.62 -17.08 12.45
N GLU A 468 -1.52 -18.28 13.01
CA GLU A 468 -0.25 -18.96 13.30
C GLU A 468 -0.48 -20.45 13.59
N GLN A 469 0.60 -21.22 13.73
CA GLN A 469 0.54 -22.64 14.06
C GLN A 469 -0.24 -22.93 15.36
N GLU A 470 -0.05 -22.14 16.42
CA GLU A 470 -0.76 -22.32 17.69
C GLU A 470 -2.28 -22.16 17.53
N ALA A 471 -2.75 -21.34 16.59
CA ALA A 471 -4.18 -21.11 16.36
C ALA A 471 -4.93 -22.41 16.04
N TYR A 472 -4.31 -23.33 15.31
CA TYR A 472 -4.87 -24.64 15.01
C TYR A 472 -5.10 -25.52 16.25
N THR A 473 -4.35 -25.29 17.33
CA THR A 473 -4.52 -26.03 18.59
C THR A 473 -5.40 -25.26 19.57
N LEU A 474 -5.12 -23.96 19.80
CA LEU A 474 -5.84 -23.13 20.75
C LEU A 474 -7.32 -22.96 20.40
N PHE A 475 -7.61 -22.83 19.10
CA PHE A 475 -8.97 -22.74 18.56
C PHE A 475 -9.40 -24.04 17.87
N GLY A 476 -8.78 -25.18 18.23
CA GLY A 476 -8.99 -26.50 17.62
C GLY A 476 -10.45 -26.95 17.65
N LYS A 477 -11.22 -26.61 18.70
CA LYS A 477 -12.67 -26.91 18.77
C LYS A 477 -13.45 -26.41 17.54
N MET A 478 -13.04 -25.28 16.96
CA MET A 478 -13.59 -24.76 15.70
C MET A 478 -12.81 -25.30 14.49
N PHE A 479 -11.48 -25.17 14.48
CA PHE A 479 -10.67 -25.52 13.31
C PHE A 479 -10.76 -27.00 12.95
N ASP A 480 -10.71 -27.90 13.92
CA ASP A 480 -10.70 -29.34 13.68
C ASP A 480 -12.01 -29.79 13.00
N ALA A 481 -13.14 -29.27 13.46
CA ALA A 481 -14.44 -29.55 12.85
C ALA A 481 -14.55 -29.01 11.42
N ILE A 482 -14.02 -27.81 11.17
CA ILE A 482 -13.95 -27.20 9.83
C ILE A 482 -13.04 -28.00 8.90
N ILE A 483 -11.87 -28.44 9.40
CA ILE A 483 -10.89 -29.22 8.63
C ILE A 483 -11.48 -30.56 8.21
N GLU A 484 -12.09 -31.31 9.15
CA GLU A 484 -12.68 -32.61 8.83
C GLU A 484 -13.91 -32.53 7.92
N ASP A 485 -14.68 -31.43 7.97
CA ASP A 485 -15.81 -31.21 7.07
C ASP A 485 -15.33 -30.90 5.64
N TYR A 486 -14.40 -29.95 5.51
CA TYR A 486 -13.89 -29.55 4.21
C TYR A 486 -13.10 -30.67 3.52
N HIS A 487 -12.27 -31.39 4.29
CA HIS A 487 -11.40 -32.45 3.76
C HIS A 487 -11.99 -33.86 3.89
N ALA A 488 -13.31 -33.98 4.09
CA ALA A 488 -13.98 -35.26 4.17
C ALA A 488 -13.60 -36.18 2.98
N PRO A 489 -13.29 -37.48 3.23
CA PRO A 489 -13.54 -38.22 4.47
C PRO A 489 -12.40 -38.17 5.51
N TYR A 490 -11.38 -37.33 5.33
CA TYR A 490 -10.22 -37.25 6.24
C TYR A 490 -10.63 -37.03 7.70
N LYS A 491 -9.99 -37.76 8.62
CA LYS A 491 -10.05 -37.51 10.05
C LYS A 491 -8.68 -37.12 10.59
N LEU A 492 -8.63 -36.19 11.53
CA LEU A 492 -7.37 -35.80 12.15
C LEU A 492 -6.68 -37.00 12.82
N SER A 493 -7.47 -37.93 13.36
CA SER A 493 -6.95 -39.18 13.94
C SER A 493 -6.21 -40.08 12.93
N ASP A 494 -6.46 -39.92 11.62
CA ASP A 494 -5.79 -40.68 10.58
C ASP A 494 -4.34 -40.22 10.36
N LYS A 495 -4.00 -39.00 10.79
CA LYS A 495 -2.74 -38.29 10.52
C LYS A 495 -2.50 -38.05 9.02
N HIS A 496 -1.55 -37.18 8.73
CA HIS A 496 -1.14 -36.87 7.36
C HIS A 496 0.30 -37.29 7.11
N VAL A 497 0.58 -37.74 5.88
CA VAL A 497 1.92 -38.13 5.43
C VAL A 497 2.31 -37.21 4.27
N THR A 498 3.46 -36.57 4.38
CA THR A 498 4.09 -35.78 3.32
C THR A 498 5.16 -36.62 2.61
N ASP A 499 5.29 -36.48 1.30
CA ASP A 499 6.28 -37.19 0.50
C ASP A 499 6.65 -36.42 -0.77
N MET A 500 7.77 -35.70 -0.73
CA MET A 500 8.32 -34.93 -1.86
C MET A 500 9.47 -35.69 -2.56
N ASN A 501 9.41 -37.03 -2.60
CA ASN A 501 10.35 -37.83 -3.37
C ASN A 501 9.78 -38.13 -4.77
N PRO A 502 10.26 -37.47 -5.83
CA PRO A 502 9.70 -37.66 -7.15
C PRO A 502 9.91 -39.09 -7.66
N ASP A 503 10.98 -39.80 -7.28
CA ASP A 503 11.31 -41.16 -7.77
C ASP A 503 10.20 -42.19 -7.53
N LYS A 504 9.31 -41.93 -6.57
CA LYS A 504 8.17 -42.80 -6.24
C LYS A 504 6.96 -42.63 -7.15
N VAL A 505 6.99 -41.65 -8.05
CA VAL A 505 5.95 -41.45 -9.08
C VAL A 505 6.32 -42.23 -10.33
N GLU A 506 5.46 -43.14 -10.76
CA GLU A 506 5.57 -43.88 -12.01
C GLU A 506 4.63 -43.24 -13.04
N ALA A 507 5.18 -42.32 -13.83
CA ALA A 507 4.42 -41.54 -14.82
C ALA A 507 5.20 -41.36 -16.13
N PRO A 508 5.29 -42.40 -16.99
CA PRO A 508 5.69 -42.23 -18.39
C PRO A 508 4.87 -41.16 -19.08
N ASP A 509 5.48 -40.35 -19.96
CA ASP A 509 4.77 -39.24 -20.61
C ASP A 509 3.51 -39.72 -21.39
N LEU A 510 2.34 -39.19 -21.05
CA LEU A 510 1.03 -39.67 -21.53
C LEU A 510 0.73 -39.25 -22.97
N ASP A 511 1.20 -38.09 -23.38
CA ASP A 511 0.89 -37.47 -24.67
C ASP A 511 2.11 -36.71 -25.23
N PRO A 512 3.20 -37.43 -25.58
CA PRO A 512 4.45 -36.81 -26.04
C PRO A 512 4.28 -35.97 -27.32
N ASP A 513 3.25 -36.27 -28.12
CA ASP A 513 2.92 -35.56 -29.36
C ASP A 513 2.00 -34.34 -29.14
N HIS A 514 1.61 -34.07 -27.88
CA HIS A 514 0.76 -32.94 -27.47
C HIS A 514 -0.59 -32.88 -28.19
N LYS A 515 -1.18 -34.04 -28.46
CA LYS A 515 -2.45 -34.16 -29.19
C LYS A 515 -3.64 -33.72 -28.34
N PHE A 516 -3.59 -33.98 -27.04
CA PHE A 516 -4.69 -33.80 -26.09
C PHE A 516 -4.31 -32.85 -24.94
N ILE A 517 -3.16 -33.07 -24.30
CA ILE A 517 -2.72 -32.31 -23.13
C ILE A 517 -1.92 -31.10 -23.59
N ARG A 518 -2.42 -29.91 -23.28
CA ARG A 518 -1.80 -28.63 -23.64
C ARG A 518 -0.70 -28.23 -22.66
N SER A 519 -0.95 -28.44 -21.37
CA SER A 519 -0.04 -28.03 -20.31
C SER A 519 -0.27 -28.79 -19.02
N THR A 520 0.81 -28.99 -18.28
CA THR A 520 0.81 -29.61 -16.96
C THR A 520 1.37 -28.63 -15.93
N ARG A 521 0.74 -28.56 -14.76
CA ARG A 521 1.09 -27.60 -13.72
C ARG A 521 0.86 -28.19 -12.34
N ILE A 522 1.86 -28.08 -11.47
CA ILE A 522 1.77 -28.48 -10.05
C ILE A 522 2.19 -27.29 -9.19
N ARG A 523 1.36 -26.94 -8.21
CA ARG A 523 1.70 -25.92 -7.20
C ARG A 523 1.58 -26.49 -5.80
N VAL A 524 2.43 -26.01 -4.89
CA VAL A 524 2.30 -26.22 -3.45
C VAL A 524 2.37 -24.89 -2.69
N ALA A 525 1.62 -24.81 -1.60
CA ALA A 525 1.71 -23.72 -0.62
C ALA A 525 2.61 -24.13 0.56
N ARG A 526 3.49 -23.23 1.01
CA ARG A 526 4.38 -23.46 2.16
C ARG A 526 4.52 -22.18 3.00
N ASN A 527 4.71 -22.37 4.30
CA ASN A 527 4.97 -21.28 5.25
C ASN A 527 6.22 -21.60 6.07
N LEU A 528 7.08 -20.61 6.27
CA LEU A 528 8.37 -20.76 6.95
C LEU A 528 8.23 -21.09 8.44
N GLN A 529 9.03 -22.05 8.92
CA GLN A 529 9.17 -22.38 10.33
C GLN A 529 9.58 -21.14 11.16
N GLY A 530 9.04 -20.99 12.37
CA GLY A 530 9.46 -19.94 13.31
C GLY A 530 8.82 -18.56 13.09
N HIS A 531 7.87 -18.45 12.17
CA HIS A 531 7.15 -17.21 11.86
C HIS A 531 5.63 -17.36 12.09
N GLY A 532 4.91 -16.23 12.17
CA GLY A 532 3.45 -16.23 12.06
C GLY A 532 2.98 -16.74 10.69
N LEU A 533 1.68 -17.00 10.50
CA LEU A 533 1.10 -17.16 9.16
C LEU A 533 0.71 -15.78 8.60
N PRO A 534 0.52 -15.63 7.28
CA PRO A 534 0.29 -14.31 6.64
C PRO A 534 -0.74 -13.36 7.30
N PRO A 535 -1.85 -13.83 7.90
CA PRO A 535 -2.78 -12.96 8.63
C PRO A 535 -2.14 -12.16 9.80
N SER A 536 -1.14 -12.75 10.46
CA SER A 536 -0.51 -12.20 11.67
C SER A 536 0.91 -11.68 11.46
N ILE A 537 1.52 -11.86 10.29
CA ILE A 537 2.87 -11.33 10.10
C ILE A 537 2.85 -9.80 9.94
N HIS A 538 3.76 -9.15 10.66
CA HIS A 538 3.94 -7.71 10.62
C HIS A 538 4.95 -7.32 9.55
N ASN A 539 5.11 -6.03 9.30
CA ASN A 539 5.93 -5.57 8.18
C ASN A 539 7.39 -6.03 8.30
N LYS A 540 7.99 -5.88 9.49
CA LYS A 540 9.37 -6.30 9.74
C LYS A 540 9.59 -7.79 9.52
N GLU A 541 8.70 -8.62 10.08
CA GLU A 541 8.76 -10.07 9.91
C GLU A 541 8.53 -10.47 8.44
N ARG A 542 7.62 -9.79 7.74
CA ARG A 542 7.38 -10.03 6.31
C ARG A 542 8.61 -9.74 5.45
N LEU A 543 9.31 -8.63 5.73
CA LEU A 543 10.58 -8.29 5.06
C LEU A 543 11.69 -9.29 5.40
N GLU A 544 11.73 -9.79 6.64
CA GLU A 544 12.64 -10.86 7.04
C GLU A 544 12.35 -12.16 6.27
N ILE A 545 11.07 -12.56 6.16
CA ILE A 545 10.62 -13.72 5.39
C ILE A 545 10.99 -13.56 3.91
N GLU A 546 10.71 -12.41 3.30
CA GLU A 546 11.11 -12.10 1.92
C GLU A 546 12.62 -12.27 1.76
N SER A 547 13.43 -11.65 2.63
CA SER A 547 14.89 -11.72 2.56
C SER A 547 15.41 -13.15 2.64
N LYS A 548 14.89 -13.97 3.58
CA LYS A 548 15.25 -15.39 3.71
C LYS A 548 14.89 -16.18 2.45
N ILE A 549 13.69 -15.98 1.91
CA ILE A 549 13.23 -16.66 0.69
C ILE A 549 14.09 -16.27 -0.51
N VAL A 550 14.27 -14.97 -0.76
CA VAL A 550 15.01 -14.46 -1.92
C VAL A 550 16.46 -14.92 -1.90
N LYS A 551 17.08 -14.99 -0.71
CA LYS A 551 18.44 -15.53 -0.57
C LYS A 551 18.54 -16.97 -1.07
N VAL A 552 17.56 -17.82 -0.78
CA VAL A 552 17.55 -19.20 -1.28
C VAL A 552 17.26 -19.21 -2.78
N LEU A 553 16.22 -18.51 -3.23
CA LEU A 553 15.79 -18.52 -4.64
C LEU A 553 16.90 -18.02 -5.59
N THR A 554 17.64 -16.99 -5.20
CA THR A 554 18.76 -16.45 -5.99
C THR A 554 20.03 -17.32 -5.94
N SER A 555 20.07 -18.34 -5.06
CA SER A 555 21.13 -19.34 -5.01
C SER A 555 20.83 -20.60 -5.83
N LEU A 556 19.60 -20.74 -6.34
CA LEU A 556 19.21 -21.88 -7.17
C LEU A 556 20.00 -21.88 -8.49
N THR A 557 20.36 -23.07 -8.97
CA THR A 557 21.20 -23.28 -10.16
C THR A 557 20.53 -24.22 -11.16
N GLY A 558 21.13 -24.39 -12.33
CA GLY A 558 20.60 -25.25 -13.39
C GLY A 558 19.26 -24.74 -13.92
N ASP A 559 18.31 -25.64 -14.16
CA ASP A 559 16.97 -25.27 -14.65
C ASP A 559 16.14 -24.45 -13.65
N LEU A 560 16.57 -24.32 -12.39
CA LEU A 560 15.91 -23.50 -11.39
C LEU A 560 16.50 -22.07 -11.28
N ALA A 561 17.61 -21.79 -11.96
CA ALA A 561 18.22 -20.45 -11.95
C ALA A 561 17.27 -19.42 -12.55
N GLY A 562 17.17 -18.26 -11.91
CA GLY A 562 16.16 -17.27 -12.26
C GLY A 562 16.35 -15.92 -11.59
N LYS A 563 15.32 -15.07 -11.73
CA LYS A 563 15.33 -13.69 -11.23
C LYS A 563 14.15 -13.43 -10.31
N TYR A 564 14.40 -12.67 -9.23
CA TYR A 564 13.38 -12.13 -8.34
C TYR A 564 12.96 -10.72 -8.76
N TYR A 565 11.67 -10.45 -8.70
CA TYR A 565 11.01 -9.22 -9.05
C TYR A 565 10.14 -8.76 -7.87
N PRO A 566 10.63 -7.86 -7.00
CA PRO A 566 9.80 -7.30 -5.94
C PRO A 566 8.63 -6.51 -6.54
N LEU A 567 7.46 -6.59 -5.91
CA LEU A 567 6.30 -5.75 -6.29
C LEU A 567 6.52 -4.29 -5.87
N THR A 568 7.25 -4.05 -4.78
CA THR A 568 7.65 -2.69 -4.38
C THR A 568 8.59 -2.08 -5.42
N GLY A 569 8.18 -0.95 -6.00
CA GLY A 569 8.95 -0.26 -7.03
C GLY A 569 8.97 -0.96 -8.40
N MET A 570 8.08 -1.95 -8.63
CA MET A 570 7.97 -2.62 -9.93
C MET A 570 7.55 -1.64 -11.03
N THR A 571 8.36 -1.51 -12.07
CA THR A 571 8.05 -0.71 -13.26
C THR A 571 6.86 -1.28 -14.04
N GLU A 572 6.08 -0.43 -14.72
CA GLU A 572 4.96 -0.89 -15.57
C GLU A 572 5.42 -1.80 -16.73
N GLU A 573 6.64 -1.65 -17.26
CA GLU A 573 7.18 -2.56 -18.27
C GLU A 573 7.33 -3.99 -17.72
N THR A 574 8.01 -4.13 -16.58
CA THR A 574 8.17 -5.42 -15.89
C THR A 574 6.81 -6.01 -15.54
N ARG A 575 5.91 -5.18 -15.01
CA ARG A 575 4.54 -5.58 -14.67
C ARG A 575 3.81 -6.13 -15.89
N ARG A 576 3.86 -5.45 -17.03
CA ARG A 576 3.20 -5.89 -18.28
C ARG A 576 3.73 -7.25 -18.74
N LYS A 577 5.05 -7.46 -18.73
CA LYS A 577 5.66 -8.76 -19.09
C LYS A 577 5.16 -9.88 -18.18
N LEU A 578 5.12 -9.65 -16.86
CA LEU A 578 4.60 -10.62 -15.90
C LEU A 578 3.09 -10.88 -16.08
N VAL A 579 2.31 -9.90 -16.56
CA VAL A 579 0.90 -10.11 -16.93
C VAL A 579 0.78 -10.95 -18.19
N GLU A 580 1.55 -10.65 -19.24
CA GLU A 580 1.57 -11.41 -20.50
C GLU A 580 1.93 -12.88 -20.27
N ASP A 581 2.87 -13.13 -19.36
CA ASP A 581 3.28 -14.48 -18.94
C ASP A 581 2.30 -15.15 -17.96
N HIS A 582 1.26 -14.43 -17.51
CA HIS A 582 0.30 -14.89 -16.49
C HIS A 582 0.95 -15.20 -15.12
N PHE A 583 2.06 -14.53 -14.81
CA PHE A 583 2.85 -14.72 -13.59
C PHE A 583 2.50 -13.71 -12.50
N LEU A 584 1.95 -12.56 -12.86
CA LEU A 584 1.63 -11.50 -11.89
C LEU A 584 0.42 -11.87 -11.03
N PHE A 585 0.60 -11.84 -9.71
CA PHE A 585 -0.51 -11.79 -8.76
C PHE A 585 -0.84 -10.33 -8.38
N LYS A 586 -2.08 -10.11 -7.96
CA LYS A 586 -2.59 -8.80 -7.54
C LYS A 586 -2.79 -8.78 -6.03
N LYS A 587 -3.15 -7.59 -5.50
CA LYS A 587 -3.62 -7.47 -4.12
C LYS A 587 -4.76 -8.47 -3.89
N GLY A 588 -4.73 -9.16 -2.75
CA GLY A 588 -5.74 -10.14 -2.39
C GLY A 588 -7.15 -9.54 -2.40
N ASP A 589 -8.15 -10.38 -2.62
CA ASP A 589 -9.55 -9.96 -2.63
C ASP A 589 -10.05 -9.54 -1.22
N ARG A 590 -11.36 -9.26 -1.10
CA ARG A 590 -11.97 -8.87 0.17
C ARG A 590 -11.89 -9.93 1.28
N PHE A 591 -11.79 -11.22 0.92
CA PHE A 591 -11.62 -12.28 1.91
C PHE A 591 -10.21 -12.21 2.50
N LEU A 592 -9.19 -12.06 1.65
CA LEU A 592 -7.79 -11.91 2.09
C LEU A 592 -7.55 -10.55 2.80
N GLU A 593 -8.21 -9.49 2.36
CA GLU A 593 -8.14 -8.16 3.01
C GLU A 593 -8.64 -8.23 4.45
N SER A 594 -9.85 -8.75 4.65
CA SER A 594 -10.47 -8.91 5.98
C SER A 594 -9.78 -9.97 6.85
N ALA A 595 -9.05 -10.93 6.25
CA ALA A 595 -8.16 -11.83 6.98
C ALA A 595 -6.85 -11.17 7.43
N GLY A 596 -6.57 -9.91 7.03
CA GLY A 596 -5.34 -9.21 7.39
C GLY A 596 -4.12 -9.57 6.53
N ILE A 597 -4.29 -10.34 5.46
CA ILE A 597 -3.20 -10.82 4.59
C ILE A 597 -2.61 -9.66 3.74
N ASN A 598 -3.45 -8.67 3.41
CA ASN A 598 -3.07 -7.52 2.59
C ASN A 598 -2.36 -6.38 3.34
N LYS A 599 -2.05 -6.54 4.63
CA LYS A 599 -1.36 -5.51 5.44
C LYS A 599 -0.09 -5.02 4.74
N MET A 600 0.10 -3.70 4.68
CA MET A 600 1.26 -3.02 4.08
C MET A 600 1.53 -3.38 2.62
N TRP A 601 0.50 -3.72 1.83
CA TRP A 601 0.67 -4.02 0.41
C TRP A 601 1.35 -2.84 -0.35
N PRO A 602 2.36 -3.07 -1.21
CA PRO A 602 2.92 -4.37 -1.63
C PRO A 602 4.23 -4.77 -0.91
N GLN A 603 4.56 -4.20 0.24
CA GLN A 603 5.86 -4.44 0.90
C GLN A 603 6.12 -5.91 1.22
N GLY A 604 7.32 -6.40 0.93
CA GLY A 604 7.71 -7.79 1.18
C GLY A 604 7.13 -8.80 0.20
N ARG A 605 6.46 -8.36 -0.89
CA ARG A 605 5.84 -9.24 -1.88
C ARG A 605 6.65 -9.21 -3.17
N GLY A 606 6.74 -10.35 -3.84
CA GLY A 606 7.46 -10.45 -5.10
C GLY A 606 7.25 -11.77 -5.81
N ILE A 607 7.83 -11.83 -7.00
CA ILE A 607 7.72 -12.95 -7.93
C ILE A 607 9.13 -13.40 -8.29
N PHE A 608 9.39 -14.70 -8.22
CA PHE A 608 10.58 -15.30 -8.81
C PHE A 608 10.16 -16.21 -9.96
N HIS A 609 10.87 -16.20 -11.07
CA HIS A 609 10.75 -17.27 -12.06
C HIS A 609 12.10 -17.60 -12.69
N ASN A 610 12.25 -18.84 -13.15
CA ASN A 610 13.41 -19.28 -13.91
C ASN A 610 13.39 -18.73 -15.35
N ASP A 611 14.53 -18.83 -16.03
CA ASP A 611 14.69 -18.33 -17.41
C ASP A 611 13.75 -19.03 -18.40
N ASN A 612 13.50 -20.33 -18.18
CA ASN A 612 12.65 -21.16 -19.03
C ASN A 612 11.15 -20.98 -18.78
N LYS A 613 10.74 -20.17 -17.79
CA LYS A 613 9.33 -19.95 -17.42
C LYS A 613 8.58 -21.23 -17.02
N THR A 614 9.32 -22.23 -16.54
CA THR A 614 8.81 -23.54 -16.10
C THR A 614 8.78 -23.70 -14.57
N PHE A 615 9.36 -22.74 -13.85
CA PHE A 615 9.36 -22.66 -12.38
C PHE A 615 9.08 -21.21 -11.93
N LEU A 616 8.14 -21.05 -11.01
CA LEU A 616 7.61 -19.77 -10.54
C LEU A 616 7.36 -19.83 -9.03
N VAL A 617 7.71 -18.78 -8.30
CA VAL A 617 7.41 -18.63 -6.87
C VAL A 617 6.75 -17.28 -6.64
N TRP A 618 5.58 -17.27 -5.98
CA TRP A 618 5.03 -16.07 -5.37
C TRP A 618 5.43 -16.00 -3.91
N VAL A 619 5.88 -14.81 -3.49
CA VAL A 619 6.37 -14.54 -2.14
C VAL A 619 5.37 -13.65 -1.41
N ASN A 620 4.93 -14.08 -0.23
CA ASN A 620 4.02 -13.36 0.69
C ASN A 620 2.66 -12.94 0.09
N GLU A 621 2.05 -13.80 -0.72
CA GLU A 621 0.71 -13.62 -1.28
C GLU A 621 -0.37 -14.08 -0.29
N GLU A 622 -0.96 -15.27 -0.45
CA GLU A 622 -1.89 -15.90 0.51
C GLU A 622 -1.15 -16.72 1.60
N ASP A 623 -0.01 -17.27 1.21
CA ASP A 623 0.97 -18.03 1.99
C ASP A 623 2.35 -17.35 1.83
N HIS A 624 3.34 -17.66 2.68
CA HIS A 624 4.70 -17.13 2.49
C HIS A 624 5.28 -17.55 1.13
N LEU A 625 5.00 -18.77 0.70
CA LEU A 625 5.45 -19.34 -0.56
C LEU A 625 4.31 -20.03 -1.28
N ARG A 626 4.08 -19.63 -2.54
CA ARG A 626 3.38 -20.45 -3.53
C ARG A 626 4.38 -20.87 -4.60
N ILE A 627 4.76 -22.13 -4.57
CA ILE A 627 5.82 -22.71 -5.39
C ILE A 627 5.16 -23.47 -6.53
N ILE A 628 5.51 -23.14 -7.77
CA ILE A 628 4.81 -23.59 -8.98
C ILE A 628 5.85 -24.15 -9.95
N SER A 629 5.58 -25.36 -10.42
CA SER A 629 6.26 -25.96 -11.56
C SER A 629 5.24 -26.21 -12.66
N MET A 630 5.59 -25.92 -13.90
CA MET A 630 4.70 -26.08 -15.05
C MET A 630 5.46 -26.21 -16.36
N GLU A 631 4.85 -26.85 -17.35
CA GLU A 631 5.34 -26.90 -18.72
C GLU A 631 4.21 -27.16 -19.73
N LYS A 632 4.53 -26.96 -21.01
CA LYS A 632 3.65 -27.39 -22.11
C LYS A 632 3.74 -28.91 -22.25
N GLY A 633 2.63 -29.53 -22.64
CA GLY A 633 2.54 -30.98 -22.76
C GLY A 633 2.20 -31.70 -21.46
N SER A 634 2.50 -32.99 -21.41
CA SER A 634 1.93 -33.98 -20.48
C SER A 634 2.90 -34.59 -19.47
N ASP A 635 4.18 -34.22 -19.49
CA ASP A 635 5.19 -34.83 -18.63
C ASP A 635 5.08 -34.34 -17.17
N ILE A 636 4.06 -34.86 -16.48
CA ILE A 636 3.79 -34.56 -15.08
C ILE A 636 4.95 -34.98 -14.16
N LYS A 637 5.75 -35.97 -14.58
CA LYS A 637 6.91 -36.44 -13.84
C LYS A 637 8.01 -35.39 -13.83
N SER A 638 8.39 -34.88 -15.00
CA SER A 638 9.34 -33.76 -15.15
C SER A 638 8.90 -32.54 -14.34
N VAL A 639 7.61 -32.16 -14.45
CA VAL A 639 7.04 -31.05 -13.67
C VAL A 639 7.19 -31.29 -12.16
N PHE A 640 6.91 -32.50 -11.69
CA PHE A 640 6.99 -32.84 -10.27
C PHE A 640 8.44 -32.94 -9.76
N GLU A 641 9.36 -33.49 -10.57
CA GLU A 641 10.79 -33.53 -10.26
C GLU A 641 11.35 -32.13 -10.04
N ARG A 642 11.10 -31.21 -10.99
CA ARG A 642 11.51 -29.81 -10.88
C ARG A 642 10.93 -29.13 -9.63
N LEU A 643 9.67 -29.41 -9.31
CA LEU A 643 9.03 -28.91 -8.09
C LEU A 643 9.72 -29.45 -6.83
N CYS A 644 9.93 -30.77 -6.76
CA CYS A 644 10.55 -31.42 -5.60
C CYS A 644 11.97 -30.91 -5.35
N LEU A 645 12.77 -30.74 -6.40
CA LEU A 645 14.13 -30.19 -6.29
C LEU A 645 14.12 -28.81 -5.61
N ALA A 646 13.25 -27.91 -6.06
CA ALA A 646 13.15 -26.57 -5.48
C ALA A 646 12.60 -26.58 -4.06
N VAL A 647 11.52 -27.34 -3.81
CA VAL A 647 10.88 -27.42 -2.48
C VAL A 647 11.82 -28.04 -1.46
N ASN A 648 12.55 -29.09 -1.80
CA ASN A 648 13.48 -29.75 -0.89
C ASN A 648 14.70 -28.86 -0.56
N GLU A 649 15.20 -28.07 -1.52
CA GLU A 649 16.27 -27.12 -1.25
C GLU A 649 15.79 -25.94 -0.38
N LEU A 650 14.58 -25.45 -0.60
CA LEU A 650 13.95 -24.46 0.28
C LEU A 650 13.77 -25.03 1.70
N ASP A 651 13.18 -26.22 1.85
CA ASP A 651 12.96 -26.84 3.17
C ASP A 651 14.28 -27.03 3.93
N LYS A 652 15.32 -27.50 3.24
CA LYS A 652 16.66 -27.68 3.82
C LYS A 652 17.27 -26.38 4.37
N GLN A 653 17.03 -25.24 3.72
CA GLN A 653 17.63 -23.96 4.12
C GLN A 653 16.78 -23.14 5.08
N ILE A 654 15.45 -23.15 4.94
CA ILE A 654 14.54 -22.28 5.68
C ILE A 654 13.45 -23.00 6.48
N GLY A 655 13.19 -24.28 6.21
CA GLY A 655 12.21 -25.12 6.92
C GLY A 655 10.76 -24.69 6.73
N PHE A 656 9.83 -25.65 6.77
CA PHE A 656 8.39 -25.38 6.68
C PHE A 656 7.61 -25.74 7.94
N GLN A 657 6.58 -24.93 8.24
CA GLN A 657 5.61 -25.21 9.29
C GLN A 657 4.82 -26.47 8.95
N HIS A 658 4.90 -27.46 9.83
CA HIS A 658 4.32 -28.77 9.64
C HIS A 658 3.87 -29.39 10.97
N ASP A 659 2.76 -30.13 10.95
CA ASP A 659 2.39 -31.04 12.04
C ASP A 659 1.87 -32.39 11.52
N GLU A 660 1.87 -33.43 12.36
CA GLU A 660 1.50 -34.80 11.95
C GLU A 660 0.01 -34.98 11.62
N TYR A 661 -0.86 -34.05 12.02
CA TYR A 661 -2.31 -34.12 11.82
C TYR A 661 -2.78 -33.29 10.62
N ARG A 662 -2.04 -32.26 10.25
CA ARG A 662 -2.43 -31.25 9.26
C ARG A 662 -1.43 -31.13 8.14
N GLY A 663 -0.31 -31.87 8.17
CA GLY A 663 0.74 -31.77 7.18
C GLY A 663 1.35 -30.37 7.16
N ASN A 664 1.62 -29.85 5.96
CA ASN A 664 2.11 -28.48 5.80
C ASN A 664 1.01 -27.47 6.21
N LEU A 665 1.37 -26.53 7.07
CA LEU A 665 0.44 -25.53 7.58
C LEU A 665 0.27 -24.36 6.60
N SER A 666 -0.95 -23.86 6.51
CA SER A 666 -1.35 -22.71 5.70
C SER A 666 -2.22 -21.77 6.52
N SER A 667 -2.31 -20.49 6.12
CA SER A 667 -3.31 -19.58 6.67
C SER A 667 -4.73 -20.07 6.38
N CYS A 668 -4.96 -20.65 5.20
CA CYS A 668 -6.27 -21.15 4.80
C CYS A 668 -6.39 -22.64 5.12
N PRO A 669 -7.36 -23.10 5.94
CA PRO A 669 -7.52 -24.52 6.25
C PRO A 669 -7.72 -25.41 5.02
N THR A 670 -8.17 -24.84 3.90
CA THR A 670 -8.33 -25.57 2.63
C THR A 670 -7.00 -25.96 1.98
N ASN A 671 -5.89 -25.27 2.30
CA ASN A 671 -4.54 -25.49 1.77
C ASN A 671 -3.65 -26.32 2.71
N LEU A 672 -4.20 -26.96 3.74
CA LEU A 672 -3.47 -27.89 4.61
C LEU A 672 -3.06 -29.18 3.88
N GLY A 673 -2.26 -30.01 4.55
CA GLY A 673 -1.79 -31.30 4.09
C GLY A 673 -0.65 -31.15 3.10
N THR A 674 -0.88 -31.60 1.87
CA THR A 674 0.05 -31.40 0.76
C THR A 674 0.19 -29.92 0.36
N GLY A 675 -0.83 -29.10 0.65
CA GLY A 675 -0.97 -27.76 0.07
C GLY A 675 -0.98 -27.76 -1.46
N MET A 676 -1.23 -28.92 -2.09
CA MET A 676 -1.00 -29.14 -3.51
C MET A 676 -2.24 -28.82 -4.35
N ARG A 677 -2.01 -28.24 -5.52
CA ARG A 677 -2.90 -28.36 -6.68
C ARG A 677 -2.08 -28.80 -7.89
N ALA A 678 -2.23 -30.07 -8.28
CA ALA A 678 -1.82 -30.61 -9.56
C ALA A 678 -2.97 -30.43 -10.56
N SER A 679 -2.64 -30.03 -11.79
CA SER A 679 -3.62 -29.76 -12.84
C SER A 679 -3.07 -29.99 -14.23
N VAL A 680 -3.91 -30.51 -15.13
CA VAL A 680 -3.64 -30.58 -16.57
C VAL A 680 -4.75 -29.91 -17.37
N HIS A 681 -4.37 -29.22 -18.45
CA HIS A 681 -5.32 -28.76 -19.45
C HIS A 681 -5.39 -29.79 -20.57
N VAL A 682 -6.49 -30.53 -20.66
CA VAL A 682 -6.63 -31.68 -21.55
C VAL A 682 -7.89 -31.59 -22.40
N LYS A 683 -7.76 -31.88 -23.70
CA LYS A 683 -8.85 -31.90 -24.68
C LYS A 683 -9.46 -33.30 -24.75
N ILE A 684 -10.66 -33.46 -24.20
CA ILE A 684 -11.37 -34.75 -24.10
C ILE A 684 -12.88 -34.61 -24.38
N PRO A 685 -13.29 -34.11 -25.56
CA PRO A 685 -14.70 -33.92 -25.89
C PRO A 685 -15.50 -35.23 -25.77
N HIS A 686 -14.94 -36.37 -26.15
CA HIS A 686 -15.66 -37.65 -26.10
C HIS A 686 -15.65 -38.27 -24.71
N ALA A 687 -14.51 -38.29 -24.02
CA ALA A 687 -14.42 -38.84 -22.67
C ALA A 687 -15.26 -38.04 -21.68
N SER A 688 -15.42 -36.72 -21.88
CA SER A 688 -16.28 -35.88 -21.04
C SER A 688 -17.78 -36.21 -21.11
N GLU A 689 -18.22 -36.81 -22.22
CA GLU A 689 -19.60 -37.27 -22.44
C GLU A 689 -19.77 -38.78 -22.12
N HIS A 690 -18.67 -39.49 -21.84
CA HIS A 690 -18.69 -40.91 -21.58
C HIS A 690 -19.38 -41.23 -20.23
N PRO A 691 -20.20 -42.30 -20.12
CA PRO A 691 -20.91 -42.64 -18.89
C PRO A 691 -20.00 -42.84 -17.66
N ASP A 692 -18.77 -43.31 -17.87
CA ASP A 692 -17.79 -43.54 -16.80
C ASP A 692 -16.99 -42.29 -16.39
N PHE A 693 -17.17 -41.13 -17.04
CA PHE A 693 -16.39 -39.93 -16.76
C PHE A 693 -16.38 -39.55 -15.27
N LYS A 694 -17.58 -39.47 -14.68
CA LYS A 694 -17.73 -39.13 -13.26
C LYS A 694 -17.15 -40.21 -12.35
N LYS A 695 -17.30 -41.49 -12.73
CA LYS A 695 -16.76 -42.62 -11.99
C LYS A 695 -15.23 -42.58 -11.92
N ILE A 696 -14.56 -42.28 -13.03
CA ILE A 696 -13.11 -42.09 -13.09
C ILE A 696 -12.69 -40.89 -12.22
N CYS A 697 -13.41 -39.76 -12.33
CA CYS A 697 -13.12 -38.59 -11.51
C CYS A 697 -13.23 -38.88 -10.01
N ASP A 698 -14.25 -39.63 -9.59
CA ASP A 698 -14.45 -39.98 -8.19
C ASP A 698 -13.46 -41.05 -7.70
N GLU A 699 -13.10 -42.03 -8.53
CA GLU A 699 -12.09 -43.09 -8.24
C GLU A 699 -10.71 -42.48 -7.96
N PHE A 700 -10.24 -41.56 -8.81
CA PHE A 700 -8.93 -40.91 -8.66
C PHE A 700 -8.98 -39.59 -7.91
N HIS A 701 -10.12 -39.26 -7.32
CA HIS A 701 -10.31 -38.05 -6.52
C HIS A 701 -9.91 -36.75 -7.26
N ILE A 702 -10.16 -36.72 -8.56
CA ILE A 702 -9.96 -35.55 -9.43
C ILE A 702 -11.30 -34.86 -9.72
N GLN A 703 -11.22 -33.65 -10.25
CA GLN A 703 -12.35 -32.86 -10.69
C GLN A 703 -12.01 -32.19 -12.02
N ALA A 704 -12.99 -32.12 -12.91
CA ALA A 704 -12.87 -31.45 -14.20
C ALA A 704 -13.72 -30.17 -14.21
N ARG A 705 -13.14 -29.07 -14.69
CA ARG A 705 -13.76 -27.74 -14.78
C ARG A 705 -13.39 -27.10 -16.12
N GLY A 706 -14.07 -26.02 -16.52
CA GLY A 706 -13.62 -25.22 -17.66
C GLY A 706 -12.28 -24.54 -17.39
N ILE A 707 -11.54 -24.22 -18.46
CA ILE A 707 -10.15 -23.72 -18.37
C ILE A 707 -10.02 -22.32 -17.74
N HIS A 708 -11.13 -21.58 -17.62
CA HIS A 708 -11.16 -20.23 -17.04
C HIS A 708 -11.58 -20.23 -15.56
N GLY A 709 -11.56 -21.40 -14.91
CA GLY A 709 -11.78 -21.53 -13.46
C GLY A 709 -13.14 -22.14 -13.08
N GLU A 710 -13.42 -22.09 -11.78
CA GLU A 710 -14.61 -22.66 -11.16
C GLU A 710 -15.88 -22.01 -11.72
N HIS A 711 -16.78 -22.83 -12.27
CA HIS A 711 -18.01 -22.41 -12.98
C HIS A 711 -17.85 -21.86 -14.40
N SER A 712 -16.68 -22.00 -15.03
CA SER A 712 -16.53 -21.71 -16.47
C SER A 712 -16.85 -22.92 -17.36
N VAL A 713 -17.40 -22.67 -18.54
CA VAL A 713 -17.50 -23.64 -19.64
C VAL A 713 -16.48 -23.21 -20.70
N SER A 714 -15.64 -24.11 -21.16
CA SER A 714 -14.70 -23.82 -22.25
C SER A 714 -15.49 -23.67 -23.55
N THR A 715 -15.35 -22.53 -24.24
CA THR A 715 -16.10 -22.19 -25.47
C THR A 715 -15.14 -21.80 -26.59
N GLY A 716 -15.64 -21.71 -27.83
CA GLY A 716 -14.81 -21.33 -28.97
C GLY A 716 -13.72 -22.36 -29.28
N GLU A 717 -12.48 -21.90 -29.47
CA GLU A 717 -11.30 -22.74 -29.76
C GLU A 717 -10.93 -23.69 -28.60
N ASP A 718 -11.47 -23.45 -27.41
CA ASP A 718 -11.25 -24.26 -26.21
C ASP A 718 -12.39 -25.24 -25.93
N ALA A 719 -13.38 -25.34 -26.82
CA ALA A 719 -14.45 -26.31 -26.69
C ALA A 719 -13.90 -27.74 -26.53
N GLY A 720 -14.36 -28.44 -25.49
CA GLY A 720 -13.90 -29.79 -25.14
C GLY A 720 -12.59 -29.85 -24.35
N VAL A 721 -12.03 -28.72 -23.92
CA VAL A 721 -10.83 -28.66 -23.06
C VAL A 721 -11.24 -28.45 -21.60
N PHE A 722 -10.65 -29.23 -20.70
CA PHE A 722 -10.92 -29.19 -19.28
C PHE A 722 -9.65 -28.93 -18.46
N ASP A 723 -9.77 -28.18 -17.37
CA ASP A 723 -8.82 -28.18 -16.25
C ASP A 723 -9.18 -29.36 -15.33
N ILE A 724 -8.37 -30.43 -15.40
CA ILE A 724 -8.47 -31.56 -14.49
C ILE A 724 -7.51 -31.32 -13.34
N SER A 725 -8.03 -31.29 -12.11
CA SER A 725 -7.25 -31.02 -10.90
C SER A 725 -7.60 -31.97 -9.75
N ASN A 726 -6.71 -32.13 -8.78
CA ASN A 726 -6.99 -32.93 -7.58
C ASN A 726 -8.08 -32.27 -6.71
N ARG A 727 -8.92 -33.09 -6.08
CA ARG A 727 -9.95 -32.66 -5.12
C ARG A 727 -9.42 -32.66 -3.68
N ARG A 728 -8.57 -33.64 -3.34
CA ARG A 728 -8.06 -33.84 -1.98
C ARG A 728 -6.69 -33.19 -1.77
N ARG A 729 -6.40 -32.82 -0.52
CA ARG A 729 -5.09 -32.30 -0.08
C ARG A 729 -4.61 -32.90 1.24
N LEU A 730 -5.55 -33.28 2.12
CA LEU A 730 -5.29 -34.06 3.33
C LEU A 730 -5.63 -35.55 3.13
N GLY A 731 -5.01 -36.40 3.95
CA GLY A 731 -5.16 -37.87 3.88
C GLY A 731 -4.41 -38.59 2.74
N LEU A 732 -3.59 -37.88 1.96
CA LEU A 732 -2.72 -38.45 0.92
C LEU A 732 -1.44 -37.62 0.79
N SER A 733 -0.32 -38.24 0.43
CA SER A 733 0.95 -37.54 0.18
C SER A 733 1.01 -36.84 -1.17
N GLU A 734 2.00 -35.98 -1.37
CA GLU A 734 2.25 -35.31 -2.66
C GLU A 734 2.51 -36.32 -3.79
N VAL A 735 3.32 -37.35 -3.55
CA VAL A 735 3.52 -38.47 -4.49
C VAL A 735 2.20 -39.15 -4.89
N GLN A 736 1.36 -39.50 -3.91
CA GLN A 736 0.07 -40.15 -4.19
C GLN A 736 -0.86 -39.23 -4.98
N CYS A 737 -0.92 -37.95 -4.63
CA CYS A 737 -1.72 -36.96 -5.34
C CYS A 737 -1.33 -36.84 -6.82
N VAL A 738 -0.02 -36.81 -7.12
CA VAL A 738 0.49 -36.77 -8.49
C VAL A 738 0.22 -38.08 -9.23
N GLN A 739 0.39 -39.22 -8.58
CA GLN A 739 0.10 -40.52 -9.17
C GLN A 739 -1.40 -40.70 -9.49
N ASP A 740 -2.28 -40.26 -8.59
CA ASP A 740 -3.74 -40.28 -8.81
C ASP A 740 -4.13 -39.40 -9.99
N MET A 741 -3.55 -38.19 -10.09
CA MET A 741 -3.74 -37.30 -11.24
C MET A 741 -3.33 -37.99 -12.55
N TYR A 742 -2.13 -38.56 -12.58
CA TYR A 742 -1.62 -39.27 -13.74
C TYR A 742 -2.53 -40.43 -14.15
N ASN A 743 -2.89 -41.31 -13.21
CA ASN A 743 -3.72 -42.48 -13.48
C ASN A 743 -5.13 -42.11 -13.97
N GLY A 744 -5.73 -41.08 -13.37
CA GLY A 744 -7.05 -40.58 -13.77
C GLY A 744 -7.04 -39.99 -15.18
N VAL A 745 -6.05 -39.15 -15.50
CA VAL A 745 -5.90 -38.55 -16.84
C VAL A 745 -5.62 -39.62 -17.88
N LYS A 746 -4.78 -40.61 -17.56
CA LYS A 746 -4.51 -41.76 -18.44
C LYS A 746 -5.80 -42.49 -18.84
N LYS A 747 -6.66 -42.86 -17.88
CA LYS A 747 -7.94 -43.54 -18.19
C LYS A 747 -8.86 -42.67 -19.06
N LEU A 748 -8.86 -41.35 -18.86
CA LEU A 748 -9.66 -40.44 -19.67
C LEU A 748 -9.15 -40.36 -21.11
N LEU A 749 -7.83 -40.36 -21.32
CA LEU A 749 -7.23 -40.39 -22.64
C LEU A 749 -7.47 -41.72 -23.37
N GLU A 750 -7.39 -42.86 -22.67
CA GLU A 750 -7.73 -44.17 -23.24
C GLU A 750 -9.14 -44.18 -23.85
N ILE A 751 -10.13 -43.61 -23.13
CA ILE A 751 -11.51 -43.46 -23.63
C ILE A 751 -11.58 -42.52 -24.83
N GLU A 752 -10.86 -41.40 -24.78
CA GLU A 752 -10.84 -40.40 -25.87
C GLU A 752 -10.27 -41.00 -27.16
N GLU A 753 -9.15 -41.72 -27.07
CA GLU A 753 -8.51 -42.37 -28.21
C GLU A 753 -9.37 -43.49 -28.80
N GLU A 754 -10.01 -44.29 -27.95
CA GLU A 754 -10.96 -45.31 -28.40
C GLU A 754 -12.16 -44.72 -29.14
N ALA A 755 -12.66 -43.57 -28.68
CA ALA A 755 -13.76 -42.88 -29.34
C ALA A 755 -13.33 -42.34 -30.72
N LEU A 756 -12.14 -41.72 -30.81
CA LEU A 756 -11.59 -41.20 -32.06
C LEU A 756 -11.21 -42.31 -33.06
N ALA A 757 -10.86 -43.51 -32.59
CA ALA A 757 -10.62 -44.65 -33.47
C ALA A 757 -11.90 -45.25 -34.06
N LYS A 758 -13.07 -44.96 -33.48
CA LYS A 758 -14.39 -45.45 -33.91
C LYS A 758 -15.15 -44.43 -34.79
N SER A 759 -14.73 -43.16 -34.80
CA SER A 759 -15.23 -42.07 -35.65
C SER A 759 -14.45 -41.98 -36.95
#